data_AF-A0A0P7UXC6-F1
#
_entry.id   AF-A0A0P7UXC6-F1
#
_cell.length_a   1.000
_cell.length_b   1.000
_cell.length_c   1.000
_cell.angle_alpha   90.00
_cell.angle_beta   90.00
_cell.angle_gamma   90.00
#
_symmetry.space_group_name_H-M   'P 1'
#
loop_
_entity.id
_entity.type
_entity.pdbx_description
1 polymer ?
#
loop_
_entity_poly.entity_id
_entity_poly.type
_entity_poly.pdbx_seq_one_letter_code
_entity_poly.pdbx_strand_id
1 'polypeptide(L)'
;LHIDDIGLLALHDLTQELDELFGIPLDSRWCRGGSGAATTTTARGQTDTAFLQKFPATTMGPLGSWLLVLQLLGWVWVGQAGVGNSFKDCSQFLFMRTPPVGFRGGELRQICQRYNEKPRFATLYDRSRRVPIYSAYTFKKSDGQERMDTPWMYEPQLTSQEENSNMRVLPPAEQMDPLIEESQAVLQDFTDAVLYERGALNPDQHQSSSEDKAATYTLTNHVPLVTIFLEESWTAYVDTVRQRLNNFCRGKAYVMTGVAVSGLMIRRGNTDRLAVPRYLWSAYCCPRFDRNSPYEVRFMFPTYAAYGINQEVGHSVQEVPLKTLESKLKNQTNVDRNLSLFYKDCILGSVLLVLACFVGLGQLSVDSSFRECAHFLYKQQPPTGVQNKDFQSICQRYNNQPRYATLYDSSKRIPFYSAYTFKRSDGEKHINFPWMYEPQLSSPSATDNMLPFLEVLPELKLDEAQAVLEDYADSVMYVRGQLNPDEHQADPDDKAATYTLTNVVPQVKDFYRTQWSHHLNNVRQRLNNYCHSTAYVVTGVTTTGNTIRRDNVNRVAIPKYIWSAYCCPDFDTNAPYDIRYKFPSFAAYGLNEVASSFIMEVSQKRIETLIKQQMPVDQNFQLFAIPFRSAIPMAMLWSLVAVMAALSAGVVEVWASVENELSPECREFLYMGTPPVGLEDHSLKMICQRYNFKPRYITLYDTIDHVPVYSAYTFKRSDGEKMVDAPWMFEPQLSTSSDTGEMQPFPQGQTHHNFEDAQAVLEDYANAVSYERGHLSPDEHQADPDDKAATYTLTNVVPQVREFNIGPWKAQEHRIRKRLNNYCRGKAYVVTGITTSGNMIRHHNIDRVAIPTYLWSAYCCTDFDHNAPYEERYKFPAFAHYGLNDKVNNKVVEMSVKKLEDFLKSSTFVDKNFQIFVDDCVPPASPHTSQPRASPTRKRGRESVSALRERASVTGTERARERQGVRANRGSEPLVPERVRKPDRTTQPGSDCCLSPIMTYLMLDALALLLLVCAPMGHAGVVEDFNHAERCKDSLFMGTPPRGYLSTSLKKICQRYENKPRYATLYDPQKHIPIYSAYTFKKSDGEKRVDFPWMYEP
;
A
#
# COMPACT_ATOMS: atom_id res chain seq x y z
N LEU A 1 -36.14 23.61 -52.14
CA LEU A 1 -35.47 22.32 -52.37
C LEU A 1 -34.58 22.10 -51.16
N HIS A 2 -35.14 21.56 -50.08
CA HIS A 2 -35.43 20.13 -49.85
C HIS A 2 -34.11 19.33 -49.72
N ILE A 3 -33.73 18.79 -48.55
CA ILE A 3 -34.42 17.95 -47.54
C ILE A 3 -34.36 16.46 -47.94
N ASP A 4 -34.30 15.60 -46.91
CA ASP A 4 -34.32 14.11 -46.88
C ASP A 4 -32.99 13.35 -47.13
N ASP A 5 -32.69 12.24 -46.42
CA ASP A 5 -32.90 12.05 -44.97
C ASP A 5 -31.96 10.98 -44.32
N ILE A 6 -32.06 10.90 -42.99
CA ILE A 6 -31.42 10.03 -41.98
C ILE A 6 -31.67 8.51 -42.18
N GLY A 7 -30.74 7.64 -41.74
CA GLY A 7 -30.97 6.18 -41.65
C GLY A 7 -29.96 5.41 -40.77
N LEU A 8 -30.44 4.81 -39.68
CA LEU A 8 -29.68 4.05 -38.65
C LEU A 8 -28.83 2.88 -39.19
N LEU A 9 -27.61 2.66 -38.65
CA LEU A 9 -27.02 1.32 -38.42
C LEU A 9 -25.71 1.32 -37.58
N ALA A 10 -25.74 1.81 -36.32
CA ALA A 10 -24.56 1.78 -35.43
C ALA A 10 -24.89 1.75 -33.91
N LEU A 11 -26.09 1.31 -33.52
CA LEU A 11 -26.60 1.53 -32.15
C LEU A 11 -27.46 0.35 -31.62
N HIS A 12 -27.08 -0.89 -31.96
CA HIS A 12 -27.77 -2.10 -31.49
C HIS A 12 -26.88 -3.03 -30.66
N ASP A 13 -25.62 -3.24 -31.06
CA ASP A 13 -24.67 -4.13 -30.34
C ASP A 13 -24.36 -3.68 -28.89
N LEU A 14 -24.56 -2.39 -28.58
CA LEU A 14 -24.38 -1.84 -27.22
C LEU A 14 -25.58 -2.08 -26.28
N THR A 15 -26.71 -2.58 -26.79
CA THR A 15 -27.90 -2.89 -25.97
C THR A 15 -27.94 -4.32 -25.44
N GLN A 16 -27.08 -5.23 -25.95
CA GLN A 16 -27.13 -6.65 -25.56
C GLN A 16 -26.19 -7.02 -24.38
N GLU A 17 -25.21 -6.18 -24.03
CA GLU A 17 -24.35 -6.41 -22.84
C GLU A 17 -24.98 -5.95 -21.50
N LEU A 18 -26.17 -5.34 -21.51
CA LEU A 18 -26.81 -4.80 -20.29
C LEU A 18 -27.81 -5.73 -19.60
N ASP A 19 -28.37 -6.73 -20.29
CA ASP A 19 -29.38 -7.64 -19.72
C ASP A 19 -28.79 -8.75 -18.82
N GLU A 20 -27.53 -9.13 -19.01
CA GLU A 20 -26.86 -10.13 -18.13
C GLU A 20 -26.50 -9.56 -16.74
N LEU A 21 -26.67 -8.26 -16.50
CA LEU A 21 -26.19 -7.57 -15.29
C LEU A 21 -27.14 -7.66 -14.08
N PHE A 22 -28.40 -8.08 -14.28
CA PHE A 22 -29.42 -8.17 -13.21
C PHE A 22 -30.16 -9.51 -13.16
N GLY A 23 -29.41 -10.62 -13.20
CA GLY A 23 -29.95 -11.97 -13.02
C GLY A 23 -30.43 -12.27 -11.58
N ILE A 24 -31.63 -11.81 -11.20
CA ILE A 24 -32.38 -12.27 -10.02
C ILE A 24 -33.79 -12.70 -10.46
N PRO A 25 -34.24 -13.94 -10.17
CA PRO A 25 -35.53 -14.44 -10.65
C PRO A 25 -36.70 -13.93 -9.80
N LEU A 26 -37.81 -13.60 -10.46
CA LEU A 26 -39.14 -13.44 -9.85
C LEU A 26 -40.11 -14.44 -10.48
N ASP A 27 -40.50 -15.48 -9.74
CA ASP A 27 -41.53 -16.46 -10.13
C ASP A 27 -42.93 -15.83 -10.04
N SER A 28 -43.31 -15.08 -11.07
CA SER A 28 -44.63 -14.46 -11.20
C SER A 28 -45.64 -15.44 -11.81
N ARG A 29 -46.18 -16.33 -10.98
CA ARG A 29 -47.15 -17.35 -11.40
C ARG A 29 -48.61 -16.88 -11.20
N TRP A 30 -49.52 -17.36 -12.06
CA TRP A 30 -50.97 -17.08 -12.13
C TRP A 30 -51.36 -15.72 -12.74
N CYS A 31 -52.28 -15.62 -13.72
CA CYS A 31 -52.95 -16.69 -14.49
C CYS A 31 -53.64 -16.20 -15.79
N ARG A 32 -53.55 -16.99 -16.88
CA ARG A 32 -54.35 -16.97 -18.13
C ARG A 32 -54.19 -15.73 -19.04
N GLY A 33 -54.21 -15.85 -20.38
CA GLY A 33 -54.16 -17.04 -21.25
C GLY A 33 -54.84 -16.85 -22.61
N GLY A 34 -54.31 -17.49 -23.67
CA GLY A 34 -55.00 -17.73 -24.95
C GLY A 34 -54.39 -17.08 -26.20
N SER A 35 -54.05 -17.94 -27.19
CA SER A 35 -53.98 -17.71 -28.67
C SER A 35 -53.13 -16.56 -29.27
N GLY A 36 -52.48 -16.73 -30.44
CA GLY A 36 -52.27 -17.95 -31.24
C GLY A 36 -51.87 -17.69 -32.71
N ALA A 37 -50.91 -18.47 -33.21
CA ALA A 37 -50.59 -18.76 -34.63
C ALA A 37 -50.19 -17.61 -35.63
N ALA A 38 -48.92 -17.66 -36.05
CA ALA A 38 -48.42 -17.46 -37.44
C ALA A 38 -48.58 -16.03 -38.10
N THR A 39 -48.05 -15.69 -39.30
CA THR A 39 -47.59 -16.50 -40.45
C THR A 39 -46.63 -15.73 -41.43
N THR A 40 -45.79 -16.46 -42.20
CA THR A 40 -45.33 -16.23 -43.61
C THR A 40 -44.42 -15.06 -44.10
N THR A 41 -43.15 -15.40 -44.41
CA THR A 41 -42.42 -15.36 -45.73
C THR A 41 -42.09 -14.08 -46.56
N THR A 42 -40.81 -14.01 -46.98
CA THR A 42 -40.21 -13.65 -48.33
C THR A 42 -40.36 -12.23 -48.96
N ALA A 43 -39.51 -11.76 -49.89
CA ALA A 43 -38.08 -11.99 -50.25
C ALA A 43 -37.63 -11.07 -51.44
N ARG A 44 -36.30 -10.81 -51.59
CA ARG A 44 -35.54 -10.32 -52.79
C ARG A 44 -35.90 -8.96 -53.46
N GLY A 45 -34.87 -8.21 -53.93
CA GLY A 45 -35.00 -7.42 -55.19
C GLY A 45 -34.23 -6.09 -55.42
N GLN A 46 -32.91 -6.12 -55.59
CA GLN A 46 -32.09 -5.36 -56.59
C GLN A 46 -32.31 -3.86 -56.99
N THR A 47 -31.22 -3.07 -56.86
CA THR A 47 -30.55 -2.13 -57.84
C THR A 47 -31.02 -0.68 -58.19
N ASP A 48 -30.01 0.22 -58.19
CA ASP A 48 -29.64 1.29 -59.17
C ASP A 48 -30.14 2.78 -59.16
N THR A 49 -29.30 3.64 -58.56
CA THR A 49 -28.67 4.92 -59.07
C THR A 49 -29.44 6.17 -59.61
N ALA A 50 -29.33 7.28 -58.84
CA ALA A 50 -28.71 8.60 -59.19
C ALA A 50 -29.47 9.81 -59.85
N PHE A 51 -28.89 11.02 -59.63
CA PHE A 51 -29.04 12.36 -60.31
C PHE A 51 -30.31 13.24 -60.04
N LEU A 52 -30.27 14.47 -59.47
CA LEU A 52 -30.02 15.87 -60.02
C LEU A 52 -30.42 16.96 -58.96
N GLN A 53 -30.17 18.30 -58.95
CA GLN A 53 -29.28 19.24 -59.70
C GLN A 53 -28.74 20.46 -58.84
N LYS A 54 -29.20 21.74 -58.99
CA LYS A 54 -28.46 23.00 -58.59
C LYS A 54 -29.27 24.32 -58.38
N PHE A 55 -28.84 25.15 -57.39
CA PHE A 55 -28.74 26.67 -57.32
C PHE A 55 -29.96 27.60 -57.62
N PRO A 56 -29.94 28.98 -57.43
CA PRO A 56 -28.86 29.96 -57.14
C PRO A 56 -29.07 30.91 -55.89
N ALA A 57 -28.53 32.15 -55.89
CA ALA A 57 -28.04 32.88 -54.69
C ALA A 57 -27.93 34.44 -54.80
N THR A 58 -27.68 35.13 -53.66
CA THR A 58 -27.14 36.51 -53.45
C THR A 58 -26.64 36.65 -51.98
N THR A 59 -25.36 36.93 -51.62
CA THR A 59 -24.57 38.21 -51.56
C THR A 59 -25.16 39.29 -50.63
N MET A 60 -24.46 39.97 -49.69
CA MET A 60 -23.00 40.19 -49.43
C MET A 60 -22.65 40.26 -47.92
N GLY A 61 -21.37 40.07 -47.54
CA GLY A 61 -20.84 40.38 -46.19
C GLY A 61 -19.45 39.72 -45.93
N PRO A 62 -18.43 40.41 -45.37
CA PRO A 62 -17.04 39.92 -45.42
C PRO A 62 -16.54 39.22 -44.14
N LEU A 63 -15.79 38.11 -44.29
CA LEU A 63 -14.74 37.67 -43.34
C LEU A 63 -13.78 36.60 -43.94
N GLY A 64 -13.38 36.77 -45.20
CA GLY A 64 -12.56 35.79 -45.92
C GLY A 64 -11.06 35.84 -45.59
N SER A 65 -10.64 35.22 -44.48
CA SER A 65 -9.20 35.07 -44.15
C SER A 65 -8.76 33.73 -43.52
N TRP A 66 -9.67 32.91 -42.99
CA TRP A 66 -9.29 31.72 -42.18
C TRP A 66 -9.43 30.35 -42.88
N LEU A 67 -10.11 30.28 -44.02
CA LEU A 67 -10.37 29.00 -44.72
C LEU A 67 -9.20 28.45 -45.55
N LEU A 68 -8.18 29.26 -45.86
CA LEU A 68 -7.02 28.85 -46.65
C LEU A 68 -5.96 28.08 -45.85
N VAL A 69 -5.98 28.14 -44.51
CA VAL A 69 -4.97 27.50 -43.65
C VAL A 69 -5.30 26.01 -43.41
N LEU A 70 -6.58 25.66 -43.33
CA LEU A 70 -7.02 24.29 -43.01
C LEU A 70 -6.86 23.28 -44.16
N GLN A 71 -6.67 23.72 -45.41
CA GLN A 71 -6.49 22.81 -46.55
C GLN A 71 -5.03 22.42 -46.85
N LEU A 72 -4.05 23.03 -46.17
CA LEU A 72 -2.61 22.79 -46.44
C LEU A 72 -1.90 21.86 -45.44
N LEU A 73 -2.62 21.27 -44.48
CA LEU A 73 -2.08 20.27 -43.55
C LEU A 73 -2.59 18.84 -43.79
N GLY A 74 -3.42 18.61 -44.81
CA GLY A 74 -4.01 17.30 -45.13
C GLY A 74 -3.19 16.40 -46.08
N TRP A 75 -1.97 16.78 -46.47
CA TRP A 75 -1.23 16.17 -47.59
C TRP A 75 0.25 15.85 -47.29
N VAL A 76 0.54 15.13 -46.20
CA VAL A 76 1.77 14.31 -46.06
C VAL A 76 1.39 12.99 -45.37
N TRP A 77 2.07 11.89 -45.71
CA TRP A 77 1.83 10.53 -45.20
C TRP A 77 0.56 9.83 -45.67
N VAL A 78 0.45 9.68 -47.00
CA VAL A 78 0.15 8.32 -47.51
C VAL A 78 1.38 7.47 -47.20
N GLY A 79 1.28 6.58 -46.22
CA GLY A 79 2.34 5.66 -45.78
C GLY A 79 1.83 4.23 -45.77
N GLN A 80 2.64 3.29 -46.27
CA GLN A 80 2.22 1.91 -46.57
C GLN A 80 1.65 1.18 -45.35
N ALA A 81 0.63 0.34 -45.57
CA ALA A 81 0.16 -0.66 -44.63
C ALA A 81 1.16 -1.83 -44.55
N GLY A 82 2.33 -1.59 -43.93
CA GLY A 82 3.33 -2.63 -43.69
C GLY A 82 2.89 -3.58 -42.59
N VAL A 83 2.96 -4.90 -42.85
CA VAL A 83 2.70 -5.94 -41.85
C VAL A 83 3.68 -5.78 -40.68
N GLY A 84 3.16 -5.55 -39.48
CA GLY A 84 3.99 -5.33 -38.31
C GLY A 84 4.68 -6.60 -37.85
N ASN A 85 5.95 -6.49 -37.43
CA ASN A 85 6.65 -7.51 -36.62
C ASN A 85 6.10 -7.53 -35.18
N SER A 86 4.78 -7.66 -35.03
CA SER A 86 4.04 -7.43 -33.80
C SER A 86 2.65 -8.09 -33.88
N PHE A 87 2.24 -8.82 -32.83
CA PHE A 87 0.90 -9.40 -32.64
C PHE A 87 -0.26 -8.38 -32.53
N LYS A 88 -0.10 -7.13 -33.03
CA LYS A 88 -1.07 -6.02 -32.93
C LYS A 88 -2.49 -6.44 -33.34
N ASP A 89 -2.62 -7.09 -34.50
CA ASP A 89 -3.87 -7.49 -35.15
C ASP A 89 -4.61 -8.66 -34.48
N CYS A 90 -3.90 -9.48 -33.70
CA CYS A 90 -4.44 -10.63 -32.96
C CYS A 90 -4.35 -10.45 -31.44
N SER A 91 -4.02 -9.24 -30.97
CA SER A 91 -3.71 -8.96 -29.57
C SER A 91 -4.85 -9.30 -28.59
N GLN A 92 -6.11 -9.35 -29.04
CA GLN A 92 -7.25 -9.83 -28.25
C GLN A 92 -7.14 -11.27 -27.73
N PHE A 93 -6.27 -12.10 -28.31
CA PHE A 93 -6.02 -13.49 -27.86
C PHE A 93 -4.92 -13.60 -26.79
N LEU A 94 -4.24 -12.49 -26.49
CA LEU A 94 -3.19 -12.39 -25.48
C LEU A 94 -3.73 -11.71 -24.23
N PHE A 95 -3.39 -12.22 -23.05
CA PHE A 95 -3.84 -11.61 -21.79
C PHE A 95 -3.33 -10.16 -21.68
N MET A 96 -4.21 -9.22 -21.34
CA MET A 96 -3.94 -7.78 -21.35
C MET A 96 -3.30 -7.28 -22.66
N ARG A 97 -3.65 -7.91 -23.80
CA ARG A 97 -3.12 -7.62 -25.15
C ARG A 97 -1.59 -7.71 -25.29
N THR A 98 -0.92 -8.40 -24.38
CA THR A 98 0.55 -8.40 -24.26
C THR A 98 1.13 -9.79 -24.57
N PRO A 99 2.05 -9.92 -25.55
CA PRO A 99 2.68 -11.20 -25.86
C PRO A 99 3.67 -11.64 -24.77
N PRO A 100 3.93 -12.95 -24.64
CA PRO A 100 4.94 -13.47 -23.72
C PRO A 100 6.34 -13.02 -24.17
N VAL A 101 7.19 -12.69 -23.21
CA VAL A 101 8.56 -12.24 -23.45
C VAL A 101 9.56 -13.37 -23.21
N GLY A 102 10.68 -13.37 -23.94
CA GLY A 102 11.83 -14.24 -23.64
C GLY A 102 12.02 -15.48 -24.53
N PHE A 103 11.24 -15.69 -25.58
CA PHE A 103 11.56 -16.70 -26.59
C PHE A 103 12.64 -16.19 -27.57
N ARG A 104 13.66 -17.01 -27.87
CA ARG A 104 14.78 -16.67 -28.76
C ARG A 104 14.94 -17.72 -29.87
N GLY A 105 15.19 -17.30 -31.11
CA GLY A 105 15.33 -18.18 -32.27
C GLY A 105 15.69 -17.40 -33.55
N GLY A 106 16.27 -18.08 -34.54
CA GLY A 106 16.85 -17.43 -35.72
C GLY A 106 15.84 -16.85 -36.69
N GLU A 107 14.75 -17.57 -36.98
CA GLU A 107 13.66 -17.11 -37.85
C GLU A 107 12.29 -17.21 -37.17
N LEU A 108 12.13 -16.55 -36.03
CA LEU A 108 10.84 -16.43 -35.38
C LEU A 108 9.91 -15.47 -36.14
N ARG A 109 8.70 -15.94 -36.46
CA ARG A 109 7.62 -15.20 -37.13
C ARG A 109 6.39 -15.13 -36.23
N GLN A 110 5.80 -13.94 -36.11
CA GLN A 110 4.56 -13.72 -35.37
C GLN A 110 3.39 -13.81 -36.36
N ILE A 111 2.50 -14.78 -36.17
CA ILE A 111 1.39 -15.07 -37.08
C ILE A 111 0.09 -14.64 -36.42
N CYS A 112 -0.67 -13.81 -37.14
CA CYS A 112 -2.06 -13.47 -36.85
C CYS A 112 -2.93 -14.45 -37.65
N GLN A 113 -3.29 -15.60 -37.08
CA GLN A 113 -4.02 -16.63 -37.82
C GLN A 113 -5.44 -16.11 -38.12
N ARG A 114 -5.72 -15.75 -39.38
CA ARG A 114 -7.05 -15.30 -39.82
C ARG A 114 -7.74 -16.35 -40.68
N TYR A 115 -9.01 -16.57 -40.40
CA TYR A 115 -9.89 -17.43 -41.19
C TYR A 115 -11.19 -16.69 -41.46
N ASN A 116 -11.59 -16.63 -42.73
CA ASN A 116 -12.72 -15.81 -43.21
C ASN A 116 -12.56 -14.32 -42.77
N GLU A 117 -11.40 -13.72 -43.08
CA GLU A 117 -10.94 -12.34 -42.77
C GLU A 117 -10.77 -11.99 -41.29
N LYS A 118 -11.44 -12.72 -40.41
CA LYS A 118 -11.43 -12.55 -38.95
C LYS A 118 -10.21 -13.24 -38.32
N PRO A 119 -9.44 -12.55 -37.45
CA PRO A 119 -8.38 -13.18 -36.67
C PRO A 119 -8.98 -14.16 -35.64
N ARG A 120 -8.32 -15.32 -35.44
CA ARG A 120 -8.83 -16.45 -34.65
C ARG A 120 -7.95 -16.84 -33.46
N PHE A 121 -6.64 -16.79 -33.62
CA PHE A 121 -5.64 -16.96 -32.56
C PHE A 121 -4.28 -16.33 -32.98
N ALA A 122 -3.30 -16.37 -32.08
CA ALA A 122 -1.96 -15.85 -32.31
C ALA A 122 -0.91 -16.96 -32.15
N THR A 123 0.07 -17.05 -33.05
CA THR A 123 1.09 -18.12 -33.03
C THR A 123 2.49 -17.55 -33.23
N LEU A 124 3.47 -18.00 -32.44
CA LEU A 124 4.89 -17.76 -32.69
C LEU A 124 5.49 -18.98 -33.39
N TYR A 125 5.95 -18.81 -34.63
CA TYR A 125 6.42 -19.89 -35.50
C TYR A 125 7.92 -19.77 -35.78
N ASP A 126 8.68 -20.86 -35.66
CA ASP A 126 10.10 -20.89 -36.03
C ASP A 126 10.24 -21.46 -37.45
N ARG A 127 10.42 -20.58 -38.44
CA ARG A 127 10.57 -20.94 -39.86
C ARG A 127 11.82 -21.80 -40.11
N SER A 128 12.88 -21.62 -39.31
CA SER A 128 14.11 -22.42 -39.44
C SER A 128 13.95 -23.87 -38.96
N ARG A 129 12.94 -24.14 -38.12
CA ARG A 129 12.62 -25.46 -37.53
C ARG A 129 11.26 -26.01 -37.98
N ARG A 130 10.51 -25.22 -38.78
CA ARG A 130 9.14 -25.43 -39.27
C ARG A 130 8.11 -25.79 -38.19
N VAL A 131 8.31 -25.32 -36.96
CA VAL A 131 7.49 -25.70 -35.79
C VAL A 131 6.97 -24.45 -35.06
N PRO A 132 5.71 -24.41 -34.62
CA PRO A 132 5.25 -23.40 -33.68
C PRO A 132 5.90 -23.58 -32.31
N ILE A 133 6.40 -22.47 -31.75
CA ILE A 133 6.93 -22.39 -30.39
C ILE A 133 5.79 -22.28 -29.37
N TYR A 134 4.75 -21.51 -29.70
CA TYR A 134 3.46 -21.52 -28.99
C TYR A 134 2.30 -21.03 -29.88
N SER A 135 1.08 -21.47 -29.55
CA SER A 135 -0.19 -20.83 -29.95
C SER A 135 -0.90 -20.27 -28.71
N ALA A 136 -1.46 -19.09 -28.82
CA ALA A 136 -2.20 -18.38 -27.77
C ALA A 136 -3.61 -18.00 -28.27
N TYR A 137 -4.62 -18.38 -27.50
CA TYR A 137 -6.03 -18.33 -27.90
C TYR A 137 -6.94 -18.04 -26.70
N THR A 138 -8.15 -17.52 -26.97
CA THR A 138 -9.21 -17.47 -25.94
C THR A 138 -9.98 -18.78 -25.95
N PHE A 139 -10.08 -19.43 -24.79
CA PHE A 139 -10.96 -20.59 -24.61
C PHE A 139 -12.42 -20.17 -24.74
N LYS A 140 -13.20 -20.92 -25.52
CA LYS A 140 -14.65 -20.73 -25.67
C LYS A 140 -15.35 -21.94 -25.07
N LYS A 141 -16.45 -21.72 -24.34
CA LYS A 141 -17.16 -22.84 -23.70
C LYS A 141 -17.66 -23.81 -24.78
N SER A 142 -17.22 -25.05 -24.68
CA SER A 142 -17.32 -26.03 -25.76
C SER A 142 -17.80 -27.40 -25.27
N ASP A 143 -18.59 -28.05 -26.11
CA ASP A 143 -19.02 -29.44 -25.98
C ASP A 143 -17.86 -30.43 -25.94
N GLY A 144 -16.73 -30.09 -26.54
CA GLY A 144 -15.58 -30.97 -26.74
C GLY A 144 -15.68 -31.86 -27.98
N GLN A 145 -16.65 -31.63 -28.86
CA GLN A 145 -16.76 -32.38 -30.12
C GLN A 145 -15.77 -31.86 -31.16
N GLU A 146 -15.00 -32.77 -31.77
CA GLU A 146 -14.03 -32.43 -32.82
C GLU A 146 -14.68 -32.24 -34.19
N ARG A 147 -14.04 -31.47 -35.08
CA ARG A 147 -14.55 -31.16 -36.43
C ARG A 147 -13.89 -32.00 -37.53
N MET A 148 -14.48 -33.17 -37.81
CA MET A 148 -13.98 -34.17 -38.78
C MET A 148 -13.94 -33.73 -40.26
N ASP A 149 -14.58 -32.62 -40.66
CA ASP A 149 -14.78 -32.22 -42.07
C ASP A 149 -13.91 -31.03 -42.54
N THR A 150 -12.84 -30.67 -41.82
CA THR A 150 -12.01 -29.51 -42.16
C THR A 150 -10.83 -29.85 -43.09
N PRO A 151 -10.63 -29.16 -44.24
CA PRO A 151 -9.42 -29.32 -45.05
C PRO A 151 -8.21 -28.64 -44.39
N TRP A 152 -7.02 -29.24 -44.56
CA TRP A 152 -5.76 -28.67 -44.04
C TRP A 152 -5.39 -27.36 -44.75
N MET A 153 -4.87 -26.41 -43.98
CA MET A 153 -4.57 -25.05 -44.45
C MET A 153 -3.12 -24.62 -44.18
N TYR A 154 -2.64 -23.66 -44.96
CA TYR A 154 -1.33 -23.02 -44.86
C TYR A 154 -1.46 -21.50 -44.70
N GLU A 155 -0.39 -20.86 -44.23
CA GLU A 155 -0.27 -19.42 -44.03
C GLU A 155 0.48 -18.78 -45.22
N PRO A 156 -0.19 -18.02 -46.12
CA PRO A 156 0.46 -17.38 -47.26
C PRO A 156 1.50 -16.33 -46.83
N GLN A 157 1.24 -15.63 -45.72
CA GLN A 157 2.16 -14.65 -45.11
C GLN A 157 3.50 -15.23 -44.60
N LEU A 158 3.80 -16.51 -44.83
CA LEU A 158 5.14 -17.11 -44.62
C LEU A 158 5.94 -17.28 -45.92
N THR A 159 5.30 -17.25 -47.09
CA THR A 159 5.98 -17.38 -48.40
C THR A 159 6.48 -16.03 -48.92
N SER A 160 5.64 -14.99 -48.83
CA SER A 160 5.92 -13.62 -49.28
C SER A 160 5.41 -12.58 -48.29
N GLN A 161 6.04 -11.40 -48.29
CA GLN A 161 5.60 -10.25 -47.47
C GLN A 161 4.42 -9.49 -48.10
N GLU A 162 4.13 -9.74 -49.38
CA GLU A 162 3.01 -9.12 -50.12
C GLU A 162 1.74 -9.99 -50.09
N GLU A 163 1.84 -11.22 -49.58
CA GLU A 163 0.73 -12.16 -49.53
C GLU A 163 -0.22 -11.91 -48.35
N ASN A 164 -1.49 -12.28 -48.52
CA ASN A 164 -2.52 -11.97 -47.53
C ASN A 164 -2.43 -12.86 -46.26
N SER A 165 -2.89 -12.32 -45.13
CA SER A 165 -2.86 -12.98 -43.82
C SER A 165 -4.07 -13.88 -43.54
N ASN A 166 -4.79 -14.31 -44.58
CA ASN A 166 -5.84 -15.33 -44.46
C ASN A 166 -5.28 -16.70 -44.83
N MET A 167 -5.46 -17.68 -43.95
CA MET A 167 -5.09 -19.07 -44.23
C MET A 167 -5.85 -19.60 -45.45
N ARG A 168 -5.16 -20.38 -46.29
CA ARG A 168 -5.70 -20.99 -47.52
C ARG A 168 -5.59 -22.50 -47.46
N VAL A 169 -6.48 -23.21 -48.16
CA VAL A 169 -6.39 -24.68 -48.30
C VAL A 169 -5.05 -25.06 -48.91
N LEU A 170 -4.36 -26.03 -48.29
CA LEU A 170 -3.08 -26.55 -48.77
C LEU A 170 -3.28 -27.23 -50.14
N PRO A 171 -2.54 -26.85 -51.19
CA PRO A 171 -2.66 -27.47 -52.50
C PRO A 171 -2.21 -28.95 -52.46
N PRO A 172 -2.68 -29.80 -53.40
CA PRO A 172 -2.13 -31.13 -53.61
C PRO A 172 -0.62 -31.09 -53.87
N ALA A 173 0.09 -32.16 -53.50
CA ALA A 173 1.57 -32.25 -53.61
C ALA A 173 2.11 -31.86 -55.00
N GLU A 174 1.39 -32.28 -56.05
CA GLU A 174 1.70 -32.07 -57.46
C GLU A 174 1.59 -30.60 -57.92
N GLN A 175 0.96 -29.75 -57.12
CA GLN A 175 0.65 -28.35 -57.42
C GLN A 175 1.16 -27.40 -56.32
N MET A 176 2.01 -27.88 -55.42
CA MET A 176 2.49 -27.13 -54.27
C MET A 176 3.71 -26.28 -54.65
N ASP A 177 3.61 -24.96 -54.44
CA ASP A 177 4.70 -24.01 -54.66
C ASP A 177 5.88 -24.33 -53.70
N PRO A 178 7.12 -24.47 -54.21
CA PRO A 178 8.31 -24.66 -53.37
C PRO A 178 8.46 -23.64 -52.23
N LEU A 179 7.99 -22.40 -52.41
CA LEU A 179 8.01 -21.37 -51.36
C LEU A 179 7.12 -21.72 -50.16
N ILE A 180 5.99 -22.43 -50.37
CA ILE A 180 5.17 -22.97 -49.28
C ILE A 180 5.97 -24.03 -48.52
N GLU A 181 6.55 -24.98 -49.25
CA GLU A 181 7.30 -26.08 -48.65
C GLU A 181 8.59 -25.62 -47.93
N GLU A 182 9.30 -24.63 -48.45
CA GLU A 182 10.47 -24.07 -47.76
C GLU A 182 10.09 -23.35 -46.47
N SER A 183 8.99 -22.57 -46.49
CA SER A 183 8.60 -21.65 -45.42
C SER A 183 7.85 -22.27 -44.24
N GLN A 184 7.15 -23.38 -44.44
CA GLN A 184 6.37 -24.03 -43.38
C GLN A 184 6.27 -25.55 -43.54
N ALA A 185 5.79 -26.22 -42.51
CA ALA A 185 5.55 -27.66 -42.51
C ALA A 185 4.39 -28.00 -43.46
N VAL A 186 4.54 -29.08 -44.23
CA VAL A 186 3.54 -29.60 -45.18
C VAL A 186 3.15 -31.03 -44.81
N LEU A 187 2.01 -31.54 -45.30
CA LEU A 187 1.51 -32.87 -44.91
C LEU A 187 2.48 -34.01 -45.22
N GLN A 188 3.30 -33.82 -46.27
CA GLN A 188 4.33 -34.74 -46.73
C GLN A 188 5.48 -34.88 -45.71
N ASP A 189 5.67 -33.90 -44.81
CA ASP A 189 6.68 -33.97 -43.75
C ASP A 189 6.31 -34.97 -42.63
N PHE A 190 5.08 -35.46 -42.61
CA PHE A 190 4.60 -36.48 -41.67
C PHE A 190 4.49 -37.88 -42.31
N THR A 191 4.60 -38.01 -43.64
CA THR A 191 4.36 -39.30 -44.34
C THR A 191 5.36 -40.39 -43.95
N ASP A 192 6.63 -40.03 -43.74
CA ASP A 192 7.69 -40.96 -43.31
C ASP A 192 7.75 -41.10 -41.77
N ALA A 193 6.96 -40.32 -41.02
CA ALA A 193 7.13 -40.09 -39.59
C ALA A 193 6.24 -41.00 -38.71
N VAL A 194 6.28 -42.31 -38.95
CA VAL A 194 5.32 -43.32 -38.42
C VAL A 194 5.11 -43.30 -36.89
N LEU A 195 6.08 -42.82 -36.09
CA LEU A 195 5.96 -42.69 -34.63
C LEU A 195 5.26 -41.40 -34.16
N TYR A 196 4.93 -40.48 -35.07
CA TYR A 196 4.50 -39.12 -34.75
C TYR A 196 3.17 -38.72 -35.40
N GLU A 197 2.24 -38.23 -34.58
CA GLU A 197 1.01 -37.60 -35.01
C GLU A 197 1.03 -36.08 -34.84
N ARG A 198 0.01 -35.42 -35.40
CA ARG A 198 -0.12 -33.96 -35.44
C ARG A 198 -0.88 -33.49 -34.20
N GLY A 199 -0.15 -33.14 -33.15
CA GLY A 199 -0.73 -32.51 -31.96
C GLY A 199 -1.03 -31.03 -32.17
N ALA A 200 -2.26 -30.60 -31.96
CA ALA A 200 -2.65 -29.19 -32.02
C ALA A 200 -2.22 -28.41 -30.76
N LEU A 201 -1.68 -27.20 -30.92
CA LEU A 201 -1.41 -26.30 -29.79
C LEU A 201 -2.67 -25.54 -29.37
N ASN A 202 -3.45 -25.03 -30.33
CA ASN A 202 -4.83 -24.60 -30.13
C ASN A 202 -5.77 -25.73 -30.64
N PRO A 203 -6.32 -26.58 -29.76
CA PRO A 203 -7.22 -27.67 -30.14
C PRO A 203 -8.64 -27.15 -30.39
N ASP A 204 -9.35 -27.75 -31.34
CA ASP A 204 -10.73 -27.39 -31.68
C ASP A 204 -11.72 -27.75 -30.56
N GLN A 205 -11.41 -28.75 -29.72
CA GLN A 205 -12.09 -29.06 -28.46
C GLN A 205 -12.19 -27.84 -27.49
N HIS A 206 -11.32 -26.83 -27.62
CA HIS A 206 -11.35 -25.58 -26.84
C HIS A 206 -12.06 -24.42 -27.55
N GLN A 207 -12.58 -24.66 -28.76
CA GLN A 207 -13.32 -23.71 -29.59
C GLN A 207 -14.80 -24.12 -29.68
N SER A 208 -15.69 -23.16 -29.95
CA SER A 208 -17.14 -23.38 -29.94
C SER A 208 -17.82 -23.28 -31.30
N SER A 209 -17.48 -22.29 -32.14
CA SER A 209 -18.09 -22.16 -33.48
C SER A 209 -17.40 -23.04 -34.51
N SER A 210 -18.13 -23.43 -35.56
CA SER A 210 -17.59 -24.24 -36.66
C SER A 210 -16.49 -23.53 -37.46
N GLU A 211 -16.49 -22.19 -37.53
CA GLU A 211 -15.38 -21.41 -38.10
C GLU A 211 -14.14 -21.41 -37.21
N ASP A 212 -14.31 -21.31 -35.89
CA ASP A 212 -13.17 -21.29 -34.96
C ASP A 212 -12.55 -22.67 -34.80
N LYS A 213 -13.38 -23.73 -34.80
CA LYS A 213 -12.93 -25.13 -34.89
C LYS A 213 -12.17 -25.37 -36.20
N ALA A 214 -12.69 -24.92 -37.35
CA ALA A 214 -12.00 -25.07 -38.63
C ALA A 214 -10.65 -24.32 -38.70
N ALA A 215 -10.55 -23.14 -38.09
CA ALA A 215 -9.33 -22.34 -38.13
C ALA A 215 -8.11 -23.01 -37.45
N THR A 216 -8.28 -24.03 -36.60
CA THR A 216 -7.16 -24.70 -35.94
C THR A 216 -6.36 -25.62 -36.88
N TYR A 217 -6.94 -26.03 -38.02
CA TYR A 217 -6.40 -27.02 -38.97
C TYR A 217 -5.30 -26.46 -39.89
N THR A 218 -4.43 -25.62 -39.35
CA THR A 218 -3.19 -25.16 -39.99
C THR A 218 -1.99 -25.96 -39.47
N LEU A 219 -1.06 -26.35 -40.33
CA LEU A 219 0.18 -27.01 -39.87
C LEU A 219 1.10 -26.07 -39.09
N THR A 220 0.90 -24.76 -39.22
CA THR A 220 1.53 -23.74 -38.36
C THR A 220 0.99 -23.75 -36.93
N ASN A 221 -0.12 -24.42 -36.63
CA ASN A 221 -0.67 -24.64 -35.28
C ASN A 221 -0.37 -26.05 -34.70
N HIS A 222 0.29 -26.93 -35.47
CA HIS A 222 0.50 -28.33 -35.10
C HIS A 222 1.99 -28.67 -34.89
N VAL A 223 2.26 -29.68 -34.07
CA VAL A 223 3.60 -30.21 -33.77
C VAL A 223 3.62 -31.75 -33.82
N PRO A 224 4.77 -32.39 -34.15
CA PRO A 224 4.87 -33.84 -34.15
C PRO A 224 4.97 -34.38 -32.72
N LEU A 225 3.98 -35.15 -32.29
CA LEU A 225 3.91 -35.80 -30.97
C LEU A 225 3.90 -37.31 -31.10
N VAL A 226 4.56 -38.01 -30.18
CA VAL A 226 4.48 -39.47 -30.09
C VAL A 226 3.03 -39.87 -29.88
N THR A 227 2.49 -40.78 -30.71
CA THR A 227 1.05 -41.14 -30.72
C THR A 227 0.53 -41.47 -29.32
N ILE A 228 1.22 -42.36 -28.59
CA ILE A 228 0.86 -42.78 -27.23
C ILE A 228 0.82 -41.59 -26.24
N PHE A 229 1.75 -40.63 -26.37
CA PHE A 229 1.73 -39.42 -25.55
C PHE A 229 0.52 -38.52 -25.87
N LEU A 230 0.19 -38.36 -27.16
CA LEU A 230 -0.95 -37.58 -27.61
C LEU A 230 -2.28 -38.21 -27.14
N GLU A 231 -2.52 -39.48 -27.49
CA GLU A 231 -3.78 -40.18 -27.21
C GLU A 231 -4.04 -40.38 -25.71
N GLU A 232 -3.11 -41.03 -24.99
CA GLU A 232 -3.35 -41.45 -23.60
C GLU A 232 -3.24 -40.31 -22.59
N SER A 233 -2.32 -39.37 -22.82
CA SER A 233 -1.88 -38.41 -21.79
C SER A 233 -2.22 -36.95 -22.13
N TRP A 234 -1.96 -36.50 -23.36
CA TRP A 234 -2.20 -35.10 -23.72
C TRP A 234 -3.69 -34.80 -23.94
N THR A 235 -4.40 -35.61 -24.71
CA THR A 235 -5.84 -35.43 -24.98
C THR A 235 -6.67 -35.49 -23.71
N ALA A 236 -6.34 -36.42 -22.79
CA ALA A 236 -6.97 -36.48 -21.46
C ALA A 236 -6.76 -35.20 -20.62
N TYR A 237 -5.57 -34.59 -20.71
CA TYR A 237 -5.30 -33.30 -20.07
C TYR A 237 -6.03 -32.13 -20.76
N VAL A 238 -6.09 -32.11 -22.09
CA VAL A 238 -6.83 -31.08 -22.86
C VAL A 238 -8.31 -31.07 -22.48
N ASP A 239 -8.95 -32.25 -22.37
CA ASP A 239 -10.33 -32.35 -21.90
C ASP A 239 -10.47 -31.96 -20.42
N THR A 240 -9.53 -32.35 -19.56
CA THR A 240 -9.52 -31.93 -18.15
C THR A 240 -9.50 -30.41 -18.01
N VAL A 241 -8.69 -29.70 -18.81
CA VAL A 241 -8.69 -28.23 -18.87
C VAL A 241 -10.01 -27.68 -19.41
N ARG A 242 -10.58 -28.29 -20.47
CA ARG A 242 -11.88 -27.90 -21.03
C ARG A 242 -12.99 -27.99 -19.98
N GLN A 243 -13.12 -29.11 -19.28
CA GLN A 243 -14.10 -29.31 -18.21
C GLN A 243 -13.90 -28.28 -17.09
N ARG A 244 -12.66 -28.09 -16.63
CA ARG A 244 -12.31 -27.16 -15.55
C ARG A 244 -12.67 -25.72 -15.89
N LEU A 245 -12.36 -25.25 -17.11
CA LEU A 245 -12.70 -23.91 -17.58
C LEU A 245 -14.20 -23.76 -17.89
N ASN A 246 -14.87 -24.77 -18.44
CA ASN A 246 -16.32 -24.78 -18.62
C ASN A 246 -17.06 -24.59 -17.30
N ASN A 247 -16.69 -25.35 -16.27
CA ASN A 247 -17.40 -25.39 -14.99
C ASN A 247 -17.08 -24.19 -14.09
N PHE A 248 -15.80 -23.87 -13.93
CA PHE A 248 -15.35 -22.91 -12.92
C PHE A 248 -14.92 -21.54 -13.47
N CYS A 249 -14.70 -21.40 -14.79
CA CYS A 249 -14.44 -20.07 -15.37
C CYS A 249 -15.76 -19.30 -15.62
N ARG A 250 -15.78 -18.05 -15.17
CA ARG A 250 -16.92 -17.11 -15.19
C ARG A 250 -16.61 -15.85 -16.04
N GLY A 251 -15.65 -15.95 -16.96
CA GLY A 251 -15.26 -14.87 -17.88
C GLY A 251 -14.37 -15.41 -19.02
N LYS A 252 -13.76 -14.51 -19.81
CA LYS A 252 -12.81 -14.90 -20.87
C LYS A 252 -11.57 -15.55 -20.25
N ALA A 253 -11.33 -16.82 -20.58
CA ALA A 253 -10.07 -17.50 -20.28
C ALA A 253 -9.13 -17.42 -21.49
N TYR A 254 -7.86 -17.17 -21.20
CA TYR A 254 -6.77 -17.14 -22.19
C TYR A 254 -5.93 -18.38 -21.96
N VAL A 255 -5.61 -19.11 -23.03
CA VAL A 255 -4.81 -20.34 -22.97
C VAL A 255 -3.62 -20.19 -23.91
N MET A 256 -2.46 -20.68 -23.47
CA MET A 256 -1.23 -20.67 -24.25
C MET A 256 -0.60 -22.05 -24.15
N THR A 257 -0.43 -22.69 -25.29
CA THR A 257 0.15 -24.03 -25.43
C THR A 257 1.35 -23.94 -26.34
N GLY A 258 2.45 -24.59 -25.99
CA GLY A 258 3.70 -24.51 -26.73
C GLY A 258 4.66 -25.63 -26.41
N VAL A 259 5.87 -25.52 -26.95
CA VAL A 259 6.87 -26.59 -26.91
C VAL A 259 8.24 -26.12 -26.43
N ALA A 260 9.09 -27.07 -26.07
CA ALA A 260 10.53 -26.91 -26.05
C ALA A 260 11.16 -27.92 -27.02
N VAL A 261 11.87 -27.43 -28.05
CA VAL A 261 12.45 -28.27 -29.12
C VAL A 261 13.61 -29.14 -28.63
N SER A 262 13.65 -30.40 -29.09
CA SER A 262 14.66 -31.39 -28.65
C SER A 262 16.01 -31.30 -29.35
N GLY A 263 16.03 -30.72 -30.57
CA GLY A 263 17.15 -30.82 -31.50
C GLY A 263 17.06 -32.02 -32.46
N LEU A 264 16.15 -32.97 -32.23
CA LEU A 264 15.80 -34.01 -33.20
C LEU A 264 14.98 -33.40 -34.35
N MET A 265 15.23 -33.87 -35.57
CA MET A 265 14.54 -33.46 -36.79
C MET A 265 13.91 -34.68 -37.47
N ILE A 266 12.65 -34.57 -37.87
CA ILE A 266 12.04 -35.47 -38.86
C ILE A 266 12.68 -35.15 -40.20
N ARG A 267 13.12 -36.21 -40.88
CA ARG A 267 13.76 -36.15 -42.21
C ARG A 267 12.80 -36.68 -43.24
N ARG A 268 12.79 -36.07 -44.43
CA ARG A 268 12.01 -36.52 -45.59
C ARG A 268 12.99 -36.74 -46.74
N GLY A 269 13.19 -38.00 -47.10
CA GLY A 269 14.42 -38.40 -47.80
C GLY A 269 15.67 -38.00 -47.00
N ASN A 270 16.63 -37.32 -47.64
CA ASN A 270 17.88 -36.89 -47.01
C ASN A 270 17.82 -35.52 -46.30
N THR A 271 16.67 -34.82 -46.35
CA THR A 271 16.56 -33.43 -45.90
C THR A 271 15.85 -33.32 -44.56
N ASP A 272 16.41 -32.53 -43.64
CA ASP A 272 15.82 -32.23 -42.33
C ASP A 272 14.67 -31.24 -42.52
N ARG A 273 13.44 -31.65 -42.18
CA ARG A 273 12.21 -30.89 -42.48
C ARG A 273 11.61 -30.20 -41.27
N LEU A 274 11.36 -30.94 -40.19
CA LEU A 274 10.52 -30.51 -39.07
C LEU A 274 11.11 -30.90 -37.72
N ALA A 275 11.23 -29.96 -36.77
CA ALA A 275 11.80 -30.24 -35.45
C ALA A 275 10.82 -30.95 -34.51
N VAL A 276 11.31 -31.96 -33.79
CA VAL A 276 10.53 -32.69 -32.78
C VAL A 276 10.63 -31.99 -31.42
N PRO A 277 9.50 -31.68 -30.74
CA PRO A 277 9.51 -31.15 -29.39
C PRO A 277 9.92 -32.22 -28.37
N ARG A 278 10.72 -31.84 -27.36
CA ARG A 278 11.05 -32.69 -26.20
C ARG A 278 9.97 -32.64 -25.12
N TYR A 279 9.44 -31.44 -24.91
CA TYR A 279 8.37 -31.17 -23.96
C TYR A 279 7.27 -30.40 -24.66
N LEU A 280 6.03 -30.76 -24.33
CA LEU A 280 4.83 -30.03 -24.66
C LEU A 280 4.29 -29.43 -23.36
N TRP A 281 3.84 -28.18 -23.39
CA TRP A 281 3.35 -27.47 -22.22
C TRP A 281 2.11 -26.65 -22.55
N SER A 282 1.24 -26.46 -21.56
CA SER A 282 0.11 -25.55 -21.64
C SER A 282 -0.06 -24.80 -20.33
N ALA A 283 -0.56 -23.58 -20.42
CA ALA A 283 -0.92 -22.76 -19.29
C ALA A 283 -2.22 -22.00 -19.62
N TYR A 284 -3.06 -21.80 -18.61
CA TYR A 284 -4.27 -20.98 -18.75
C TYR A 284 -4.34 -19.86 -17.72
N CYS A 285 -5.12 -18.84 -18.10
CA CYS A 285 -5.40 -17.64 -17.35
C CYS A 285 -6.91 -17.39 -17.39
N CYS A 286 -7.60 -17.71 -16.30
CA CYS A 286 -9.00 -17.40 -16.06
C CYS A 286 -9.11 -16.38 -14.90
N PRO A 287 -9.15 -15.07 -15.21
CA PRO A 287 -9.08 -14.01 -14.20
C PRO A 287 -10.43 -13.70 -13.51
N ARG A 288 -11.53 -14.33 -13.95
CA ARG A 288 -12.85 -14.36 -13.29
C ARG A 288 -13.30 -15.81 -13.16
N PHE A 289 -13.21 -16.38 -11.97
CA PHE A 289 -13.52 -17.78 -11.69
C PHE A 289 -14.42 -17.92 -10.46
N ASP A 290 -14.98 -19.11 -10.27
CA ASP A 290 -15.86 -19.43 -9.16
C ASP A 290 -15.08 -19.62 -7.84
N ARG A 291 -15.30 -18.73 -6.88
CA ARG A 291 -14.66 -18.79 -5.55
C ARG A 291 -15.24 -19.86 -4.63
N ASN A 292 -16.41 -20.40 -4.97
CA ASN A 292 -17.08 -21.48 -4.25
C ASN A 292 -16.77 -22.86 -4.88
N SER A 293 -15.82 -22.92 -5.82
CA SER A 293 -15.29 -24.18 -6.36
C SER A 293 -14.70 -25.07 -5.25
N PRO A 294 -14.75 -26.42 -5.40
CA PRO A 294 -14.14 -27.35 -4.46
C PRO A 294 -12.66 -27.04 -4.24
N TYR A 295 -12.16 -27.32 -3.04
CA TYR A 295 -10.81 -26.93 -2.60
C TYR A 295 -9.72 -27.44 -3.55
N GLU A 296 -9.91 -28.65 -4.07
CA GLU A 296 -9.09 -29.42 -5.00
C GLU A 296 -8.88 -28.71 -6.34
N VAL A 297 -9.84 -27.85 -6.74
CA VAL A 297 -9.79 -27.09 -8.00
C VAL A 297 -9.52 -25.61 -7.75
N ARG A 298 -9.90 -25.08 -6.58
CA ARG A 298 -9.84 -23.65 -6.28
C ARG A 298 -8.43 -23.06 -6.29
N PHE A 299 -7.40 -23.86 -5.99
CA PHE A 299 -6.00 -23.42 -6.07
C PHE A 299 -5.45 -23.40 -7.51
N MET A 300 -6.15 -24.00 -8.48
CA MET A 300 -5.78 -24.01 -9.90
C MET A 300 -6.30 -22.77 -10.66
N PHE A 301 -6.67 -21.72 -9.92
CA PHE A 301 -7.17 -20.45 -10.45
C PHE A 301 -6.54 -19.27 -9.70
N PRO A 302 -6.30 -18.10 -10.36
CA PRO A 302 -6.67 -17.78 -11.74
C PRO A 302 -5.77 -18.41 -12.81
N THR A 303 -4.63 -19.00 -12.43
CA THR A 303 -3.71 -19.67 -13.36
C THR A 303 -3.34 -21.07 -12.90
N TYR A 304 -3.17 -21.95 -13.88
CA TYR A 304 -2.47 -23.22 -13.69
C TYR A 304 -1.80 -23.63 -15.01
N ALA A 305 -0.91 -24.60 -14.93
CA ALA A 305 -0.12 -25.06 -16.06
C ALA A 305 0.12 -26.57 -15.99
N ALA A 306 0.61 -27.15 -17.09
CA ALA A 306 1.16 -28.49 -17.12
C ALA A 306 2.25 -28.62 -18.18
N TYR A 307 3.04 -29.68 -18.07
CA TYR A 307 3.89 -30.17 -19.15
C TYR A 307 3.84 -31.69 -19.24
N GLY A 308 4.05 -32.22 -20.44
CA GLY A 308 4.35 -33.63 -20.69
C GLY A 308 5.70 -33.80 -21.38
N ILE A 309 6.25 -35.02 -21.35
CA ILE A 309 7.46 -35.37 -22.08
C ILE A 309 7.06 -36.14 -23.34
N ASN A 310 7.50 -35.69 -24.51
CA ASN A 310 7.12 -36.24 -25.80
C ASN A 310 7.98 -37.48 -26.12
N GLN A 311 7.63 -38.62 -25.53
CA GLN A 311 8.35 -39.89 -25.60
C GLN A 311 7.39 -41.07 -25.37
N GLU A 312 7.79 -42.30 -25.68
CA GLU A 312 6.92 -43.50 -25.56
C GLU A 312 6.78 -44.06 -24.13
N VAL A 313 7.69 -43.71 -23.21
CA VAL A 313 7.75 -44.29 -21.85
C VAL A 313 7.85 -43.18 -20.81
N GLY A 314 6.96 -43.18 -19.81
CA GLY A 314 6.93 -42.13 -18.78
C GLY A 314 6.38 -40.80 -19.31
N HIS A 315 5.44 -40.89 -20.24
CA HIS A 315 4.78 -39.82 -21.00
C HIS A 315 3.73 -39.01 -20.19
N SER A 316 3.69 -39.14 -18.87
CA SER A 316 2.65 -38.51 -18.06
C SER A 316 2.69 -36.98 -18.07
N VAL A 317 1.51 -36.37 -18.16
CA VAL A 317 1.35 -34.92 -17.99
C VAL A 317 1.39 -34.57 -16.51
N GLN A 318 2.30 -33.67 -16.13
CA GLN A 318 2.47 -33.17 -14.78
C GLN A 318 1.86 -31.78 -14.68
N GLU A 319 0.71 -31.66 -14.00
CA GLU A 319 0.13 -30.36 -13.68
C GLU A 319 0.91 -29.67 -12.56
N VAL A 320 1.20 -28.38 -12.75
CA VAL A 320 2.06 -27.58 -11.87
C VAL A 320 1.60 -26.13 -11.78
N PRO A 321 1.93 -25.39 -10.70
CA PRO A 321 1.75 -23.94 -10.65
C PRO A 321 2.48 -23.24 -11.82
N LEU A 322 1.93 -22.13 -12.31
CA LEU A 322 2.48 -21.38 -13.46
C LEU A 322 3.98 -21.08 -13.30
N LYS A 323 4.42 -20.65 -12.10
CA LYS A 323 5.83 -20.35 -11.82
C LYS A 323 6.75 -21.57 -11.88
N THR A 324 6.25 -22.77 -11.61
CA THR A 324 7.01 -24.02 -11.77
C THR A 324 7.24 -24.33 -13.25
N LEU A 325 6.23 -24.12 -14.11
CA LEU A 325 6.42 -24.22 -15.56
C LEU A 325 7.39 -23.15 -16.08
N GLU A 326 7.21 -21.88 -15.72
CA GLU A 326 8.10 -20.78 -16.14
C GLU A 326 9.56 -21.07 -15.72
N SER A 327 9.79 -21.55 -14.50
CA SER A 327 11.11 -21.96 -14.02
C SER A 327 11.71 -23.12 -14.85
N LYS A 328 10.91 -24.14 -15.16
CA LYS A 328 11.36 -25.28 -15.98
C LYS A 328 11.70 -24.88 -17.42
N LEU A 329 10.95 -23.93 -17.99
CA LEU A 329 11.20 -23.39 -19.33
C LEU A 329 12.44 -22.48 -19.37
N LYS A 330 12.74 -21.73 -18.31
CA LYS A 330 13.96 -20.88 -18.19
C LYS A 330 15.28 -21.66 -18.23
N ASN A 331 15.23 -22.97 -18.00
CA ASN A 331 16.37 -23.88 -18.14
C ASN A 331 16.57 -24.42 -19.58
N GLN A 332 15.76 -23.99 -20.55
CA GLN A 332 15.92 -24.33 -21.97
C GLN A 332 16.82 -23.30 -22.69
N THR A 333 17.70 -23.75 -23.58
CA THR A 333 18.71 -22.90 -24.25
C THR A 333 18.15 -21.82 -25.17
N ASN A 334 16.92 -21.98 -25.67
CA ASN A 334 16.22 -21.01 -26.54
C ASN A 334 15.31 -20.04 -25.75
N VAL A 335 15.44 -19.97 -24.41
CA VAL A 335 14.55 -19.22 -23.51
C VAL A 335 15.36 -18.29 -22.61
N ASP A 336 14.82 -17.09 -22.39
CA ASP A 336 15.38 -16.06 -21.53
C ASP A 336 15.06 -16.29 -20.04
N ARG A 337 15.99 -15.92 -19.15
CA ARG A 337 15.76 -15.92 -17.68
C ARG A 337 14.57 -15.03 -17.28
N ASN A 338 14.25 -14.03 -18.09
CA ASN A 338 13.12 -13.14 -17.91
C ASN A 338 11.80 -13.64 -18.55
N LEU A 339 11.69 -14.93 -18.94
CA LEU A 339 10.42 -15.50 -19.43
C LEU A 339 9.26 -15.20 -18.48
N SER A 340 8.14 -14.76 -19.06
CA SER A 340 6.82 -14.81 -18.45
C SER A 340 5.75 -15.09 -19.49
N LEU A 341 4.81 -15.99 -19.17
CA LEU A 341 3.78 -16.49 -20.11
C LEU A 341 2.51 -15.63 -20.14
N PHE A 342 2.13 -15.03 -19.00
CA PHE A 342 0.99 -14.12 -18.90
C PHE A 342 1.40 -12.81 -18.22
N TYR A 343 1.03 -11.68 -18.81
CA TYR A 343 1.32 -10.36 -18.24
C TYR A 343 0.82 -10.24 -16.79
N LYS A 344 1.76 -9.97 -15.86
CA LYS A 344 1.54 -9.96 -14.40
C LYS A 344 0.66 -11.13 -13.91
N ASP A 345 0.96 -12.35 -14.35
CA ASP A 345 0.42 -13.60 -13.80
C ASP A 345 -1.11 -13.68 -13.74
N CYS A 346 -1.78 -13.18 -14.78
CA CYS A 346 -3.26 -13.19 -14.91
C CYS A 346 -4.02 -12.33 -13.88
N ILE A 347 -3.37 -11.37 -13.22
CA ILE A 347 -4.06 -10.46 -12.29
C ILE A 347 -5.06 -9.59 -13.07
N LEU A 348 -6.35 -9.75 -12.78
CA LEU A 348 -7.44 -9.09 -13.52
C LEU A 348 -7.26 -7.56 -13.56
N GLY A 349 -7.34 -6.98 -14.75
CA GLY A 349 -7.11 -5.55 -15.00
C GLY A 349 -7.96 -4.57 -14.20
N SER A 350 -9.03 -4.99 -13.53
CA SER A 350 -9.75 -4.14 -12.56
C SER A 350 -8.93 -3.79 -11.30
N VAL A 351 -7.80 -4.47 -11.06
CA VAL A 351 -6.80 -4.13 -10.04
C VAL A 351 -5.56 -3.49 -10.68
N LEU A 352 -5.53 -3.28 -12.01
CA LEU A 352 -4.29 -2.94 -12.71
C LEU A 352 -4.36 -1.91 -13.85
N LEU A 353 -5.53 -1.54 -14.37
CA LEU A 353 -5.66 -0.41 -15.31
C LEU A 353 -5.63 0.95 -14.59
N VAL A 354 -5.94 0.97 -13.29
CA VAL A 354 -5.65 2.11 -12.40
C VAL A 354 -4.15 2.18 -12.08
N LEU A 355 -3.49 1.02 -11.91
CA LEU A 355 -2.03 0.88 -11.70
C LEU A 355 -1.23 0.69 -13.01
N ALA A 356 -1.72 1.28 -14.10
CA ALA A 356 -1.01 1.39 -15.37
C ALA A 356 -0.70 2.85 -15.77
N CYS A 357 -1.47 3.82 -15.24
CA CYS A 357 -1.18 5.25 -15.41
C CYS A 357 -0.28 5.82 -14.29
N PHE A 358 -0.14 5.13 -13.16
CA PHE A 358 0.71 5.53 -12.04
C PHE A 358 1.77 4.48 -11.71
N VAL A 359 2.91 4.62 -12.41
CA VAL A 359 4.28 4.25 -12.01
C VAL A 359 4.62 2.77 -11.74
N GLY A 360 5.70 2.32 -12.40
CA GLY A 360 6.75 1.51 -11.75
C GLY A 360 6.51 0.01 -11.52
N LEU A 361 7.56 -0.79 -11.75
CA LEU A 361 7.60 -2.21 -11.37
C LEU A 361 8.19 -2.37 -9.96
N GLY A 362 7.36 -2.68 -8.99
CA GLY A 362 7.75 -3.38 -7.76
C GLY A 362 7.14 -4.78 -7.77
N GLN A 363 7.96 -5.83 -7.62
CA GLN A 363 7.47 -7.22 -7.55
C GLN A 363 7.10 -7.58 -6.12
N LEU A 364 5.90 -8.12 -5.92
CA LEU A 364 5.49 -8.72 -4.65
C LEU A 364 5.55 -10.25 -4.78
N SER A 365 6.70 -10.84 -4.45
CA SER A 365 6.86 -12.29 -4.40
C SER A 365 6.26 -12.85 -3.11
N VAL A 366 5.26 -13.75 -3.23
CA VAL A 366 4.88 -14.61 -2.11
C VAL A 366 6.00 -15.63 -1.91
N ASP A 367 6.58 -15.67 -0.71
CA ASP A 367 7.62 -16.62 -0.33
C ASP A 367 7.10 -18.06 -0.43
N SER A 368 7.92 -18.96 -0.96
CA SER A 368 7.64 -20.40 -1.05
C SER A 368 7.82 -21.14 0.28
N SER A 369 8.47 -20.52 1.27
CA SER A 369 8.69 -21.06 2.60
C SER A 369 7.38 -21.44 3.31
N PHE A 370 7.41 -22.54 4.05
CA PHE A 370 6.32 -23.01 4.92
C PHE A 370 4.98 -23.33 4.24
N ARG A 371 4.92 -23.52 2.92
CA ARG A 371 3.66 -23.75 2.16
C ARG A 371 2.73 -24.84 2.75
N GLU A 372 3.28 -25.89 3.35
CA GLU A 372 2.50 -27.00 3.93
C GLU A 372 2.01 -26.72 5.37
N CYS A 373 2.86 -26.10 6.19
CA CYS A 373 2.56 -25.69 7.56
C CYS A 373 1.95 -24.28 7.64
N ALA A 374 1.60 -23.66 6.50
CA ALA A 374 1.12 -22.28 6.42
C ALA A 374 -0.15 -22.02 7.27
N HIS A 375 -0.93 -23.06 7.58
CA HIS A 375 -2.09 -22.95 8.48
C HIS A 375 -1.71 -22.64 9.95
N PHE A 376 -0.45 -22.84 10.36
CA PHE A 376 0.07 -22.38 11.65
C PHE A 376 0.49 -20.90 11.65
N LEU A 377 0.49 -20.25 10.48
CA LEU A 377 0.93 -18.86 10.29
C LEU A 377 -0.28 -17.93 10.16
N TYR A 378 -0.19 -16.74 10.76
CA TYR A 378 -1.27 -15.77 10.69
C TYR A 378 -1.55 -15.38 9.23
N LYS A 379 -2.82 -15.49 8.81
CA LYS A 379 -3.27 -15.29 7.41
C LYS A 379 -2.49 -16.13 6.37
N GLN A 380 -1.89 -17.24 6.78
CA GLN A 380 -1.07 -18.12 5.95
C GLN A 380 0.17 -17.45 5.35
N GLN A 381 0.77 -16.48 6.06
CA GLN A 381 2.01 -15.81 5.66
C GLN A 381 3.07 -15.88 6.78
N PRO A 382 4.33 -16.25 6.48
CA PRO A 382 5.41 -16.19 7.45
C PRO A 382 5.79 -14.72 7.76
N PRO A 383 6.50 -14.47 8.87
CA PRO A 383 7.16 -13.20 9.11
C PRO A 383 8.01 -12.76 7.91
N THR A 384 7.75 -11.56 7.39
CA THR A 384 8.38 -11.07 6.16
C THR A 384 9.83 -10.65 6.40
N GLY A 385 10.63 -10.53 5.33
CA GLY A 385 11.91 -9.82 5.40
C GLY A 385 13.07 -10.59 6.04
N VAL A 386 13.02 -11.91 6.10
CA VAL A 386 14.20 -12.73 6.50
C VAL A 386 14.94 -13.17 5.23
N GLN A 387 16.17 -12.66 5.03
CA GLN A 387 16.96 -12.84 3.79
C GLN A 387 18.36 -13.39 4.11
N ASN A 388 18.46 -14.69 4.42
CA ASN A 388 19.76 -15.38 4.45
C ASN A 388 19.65 -16.81 3.92
N LYS A 389 20.72 -17.31 3.30
CA LYS A 389 20.83 -18.64 2.68
C LYS A 389 21.02 -19.77 3.71
N ASP A 390 21.48 -19.44 4.92
CA ASP A 390 21.74 -20.43 5.99
C ASP A 390 20.47 -20.78 6.80
N PHE A 391 19.36 -20.08 6.54
CA PHE A 391 18.06 -20.38 7.14
C PHE A 391 17.32 -21.46 6.34
N GLN A 392 16.82 -22.47 7.04
CA GLN A 392 16.04 -23.56 6.47
C GLN A 392 14.62 -23.54 7.04
N SER A 393 13.62 -23.54 6.15
CA SER A 393 12.19 -23.45 6.50
C SER A 393 11.60 -24.83 6.78
N ILE A 394 11.59 -25.25 8.05
CA ILE A 394 11.15 -26.58 8.47
C ILE A 394 9.63 -26.63 8.68
N CYS A 395 8.97 -27.55 7.98
CA CYS A 395 7.63 -28.01 8.28
C CYS A 395 7.73 -29.12 9.34
N GLN A 396 7.49 -28.80 10.61
CA GLN A 396 7.74 -29.72 11.72
C GLN A 396 6.66 -30.81 11.71
N ARG A 397 7.03 -32.04 11.38
CA ARG A 397 6.10 -33.17 11.20
C ARG A 397 6.34 -34.27 12.22
N TYR A 398 5.26 -34.74 12.85
CA TYR A 398 5.24 -35.86 13.77
C TYR A 398 4.03 -36.76 13.49
N ASN A 399 4.26 -38.08 13.44
CA ASN A 399 3.34 -39.08 12.89
C ASN A 399 2.88 -38.73 11.45
N ASN A 400 3.79 -38.24 10.62
CA ASN A 400 3.59 -37.75 9.24
C ASN A 400 2.56 -36.59 9.11
N GLN A 401 2.15 -35.97 10.22
CA GLN A 401 1.26 -34.81 10.23
C GLN A 401 2.05 -33.54 10.57
N PRO A 402 1.81 -32.39 9.89
CA PRO A 402 2.44 -31.12 10.21
C PRO A 402 1.89 -30.56 11.53
N ARG A 403 2.77 -30.06 12.40
CA ARG A 403 2.46 -29.65 13.79
C ARG A 403 2.77 -28.19 14.10
N TYR A 404 3.81 -27.63 13.47
CA TYR A 404 4.16 -26.20 13.52
C TYR A 404 5.18 -25.87 12.42
N ALA A 405 5.54 -24.59 12.31
CA ALA A 405 6.59 -24.09 11.42
C ALA A 405 7.82 -23.64 12.22
N THR A 406 9.03 -23.91 11.73
CA THR A 406 10.28 -23.42 12.35
C THR A 406 11.24 -22.91 11.29
N LEU A 407 11.74 -21.68 11.43
CA LEU A 407 12.87 -21.19 10.62
C LEU A 407 14.17 -21.48 11.38
N TYR A 408 15.01 -22.37 10.84
CA TYR A 408 16.20 -22.89 11.51
C TYR A 408 17.50 -22.34 10.92
N ASP A 409 18.38 -21.79 11.76
CA ASP A 409 19.71 -21.33 11.36
C ASP A 409 20.71 -22.49 11.47
N SER A 410 20.98 -23.14 10.35
CA SER A 410 21.93 -24.27 10.29
C SER A 410 23.38 -23.85 10.53
N SER A 411 23.74 -22.58 10.28
CA SER A 411 25.09 -22.07 10.60
C SER A 411 25.33 -21.92 12.10
N LYS A 412 24.26 -21.66 12.87
CA LYS A 412 24.29 -21.46 14.33
C LYS A 412 23.69 -22.62 15.13
N ARG A 413 23.16 -23.63 14.45
CA ARG A 413 22.44 -24.81 14.99
C ARG A 413 21.30 -24.46 15.95
N ILE A 414 20.52 -23.42 15.62
CA ILE A 414 19.47 -22.87 16.49
C ILE A 414 18.25 -22.42 15.67
N PRO A 415 17.00 -22.59 16.14
CA PRO A 415 15.86 -21.92 15.54
C PRO A 415 15.97 -20.39 15.68
N PHE A 416 15.66 -19.68 14.60
CA PHE A 416 15.45 -18.25 14.58
C PHE A 416 14.06 -17.88 15.12
N TYR A 417 13.02 -18.61 14.69
CA TYR A 417 11.71 -18.65 15.33
C TYR A 417 11.01 -20.01 15.13
N SER A 418 10.10 -20.36 16.03
CA SER A 418 9.02 -21.33 15.82
C SER A 418 7.66 -20.62 15.85
N ALA A 419 6.78 -20.96 14.91
CA ALA A 419 5.46 -20.38 14.75
C ALA A 419 4.37 -21.47 14.77
N TYR A 420 3.39 -21.31 15.64
CA TYR A 420 2.39 -22.33 16.01
C TYR A 420 1.04 -21.69 16.36
N THR A 421 -0.01 -22.51 16.43
CA THR A 421 -1.34 -22.07 16.86
C THR A 421 -1.64 -22.49 18.29
N PHE A 422 -2.25 -21.58 19.06
CA PHE A 422 -2.82 -21.85 20.38
C PHE A 422 -4.36 -21.87 20.25
N LYS A 423 -5.00 -22.92 20.78
CA LYS A 423 -6.47 -23.05 20.81
C LYS A 423 -6.97 -22.98 22.25
N ARG A 424 -6.61 -23.99 23.04
CA ARG A 424 -6.59 -24.02 24.51
C ARG A 424 -5.44 -24.90 24.95
N SER A 425 -5.02 -24.80 26.21
CA SER A 425 -4.13 -25.79 26.83
C SER A 425 -4.35 -25.89 28.34
N ASP A 426 -4.37 -27.12 28.85
CA ASP A 426 -4.32 -27.50 30.27
C ASP A 426 -3.10 -26.93 31.01
N GLY A 427 -1.96 -26.81 30.32
CA GLY A 427 -0.65 -26.49 30.90
C GLY A 427 0.09 -27.69 31.50
N GLU A 428 -0.36 -28.92 31.25
CA GLU A 428 0.30 -30.14 31.73
C GLU A 428 1.52 -30.46 30.87
N LYS A 429 2.63 -30.76 31.54
CA LYS A 429 3.95 -31.03 30.94
C LYS A 429 4.28 -32.52 30.89
N HIS A 430 4.68 -33.01 29.73
CA HIS A 430 4.88 -34.44 29.48
C HIS A 430 6.37 -34.81 29.41
N ILE A 431 6.97 -34.98 30.59
CA ILE A 431 8.42 -35.14 30.79
C ILE A 431 9.02 -36.38 30.08
N ASN A 432 8.19 -37.37 29.71
CA ASN A 432 8.64 -38.69 29.25
C ASN A 432 8.77 -38.84 27.72
N PHE A 433 8.56 -37.77 26.93
CA PHE A 433 8.76 -37.87 25.48
C PHE A 433 10.25 -37.99 25.11
N PRO A 434 10.63 -38.84 24.12
CA PRO A 434 12.00 -38.92 23.64
C PRO A 434 12.37 -37.62 22.92
N TRP A 435 13.65 -37.24 23.00
CA TRP A 435 14.17 -36.13 22.21
C TRP A 435 14.39 -36.57 20.76
N MET A 436 14.06 -35.67 19.84
CA MET A 436 14.00 -35.95 18.39
C MET A 436 14.91 -35.03 17.58
N TYR A 437 15.20 -35.45 16.35
CA TYR A 437 15.99 -34.74 15.34
C TYR A 437 15.25 -34.70 14.00
N GLU A 438 15.67 -33.80 13.12
CA GLU A 438 15.12 -33.63 11.77
C GLU A 438 16.05 -34.30 10.74
N PRO A 439 15.74 -35.50 10.20
CA PRO A 439 16.62 -36.21 9.27
C PRO A 439 16.88 -35.43 7.97
N GLN A 440 15.86 -34.71 7.49
CA GLN A 440 15.85 -33.88 6.28
C GLN A 440 16.87 -32.73 6.29
N LEU A 441 17.34 -32.28 7.47
CA LEU A 441 18.46 -31.32 7.56
C LEU A 441 19.82 -31.95 7.20
N SER A 442 19.95 -33.27 7.35
CA SER A 442 21.22 -34.00 7.22
C SER A 442 21.35 -34.74 5.89
N SER A 443 20.23 -35.09 5.24
CA SER A 443 20.19 -35.53 3.84
C SER A 443 18.87 -35.13 3.16
N PRO A 444 18.89 -34.54 1.95
CA PRO A 444 17.68 -34.30 1.15
C PRO A 444 16.91 -35.56 0.73
N SER A 445 17.47 -36.76 0.94
CA SER A 445 16.80 -38.04 0.69
C SER A 445 16.22 -38.70 1.95
N ALA A 446 16.34 -38.07 3.12
CA ALA A 446 15.79 -38.58 4.36
C ALA A 446 14.30 -38.20 4.52
N THR A 447 13.63 -38.81 5.50
CA THR A 447 12.22 -38.50 5.80
C THR A 447 12.05 -37.07 6.32
N ASP A 448 10.89 -36.48 6.04
CA ASP A 448 10.48 -35.16 6.52
C ASP A 448 9.77 -35.19 7.90
N ASN A 449 9.63 -36.37 8.49
CA ASN A 449 9.08 -36.60 9.82
C ASN A 449 10.20 -36.76 10.86
N MET A 450 10.10 -36.07 11.99
CA MET A 450 11.10 -36.11 13.07
C MET A 450 11.25 -37.50 13.69
N LEU A 451 12.48 -37.88 14.02
CA LEU A 451 12.82 -39.21 14.56
C LEU A 451 13.49 -39.11 15.94
N PRO A 452 13.28 -40.07 16.86
CA PRO A 452 13.94 -40.06 18.17
C PRO A 452 15.44 -40.34 18.05
N PHE A 453 16.26 -39.74 18.92
CA PHE A 453 17.71 -40.02 19.01
C PHE A 453 18.06 -41.47 19.41
N LEU A 454 17.07 -42.34 19.63
CA LEU A 454 17.25 -43.80 19.78
C LEU A 454 17.31 -44.53 18.43
N GLU A 455 16.82 -43.90 17.36
CA GLU A 455 16.80 -44.40 15.98
C GLU A 455 17.89 -43.70 15.15
N VAL A 456 19.15 -43.91 15.51
CA VAL A 456 20.30 -43.33 14.79
C VAL A 456 20.58 -44.15 13.53
N LEU A 457 20.29 -43.57 12.36
CA LEU A 457 20.74 -44.11 11.08
C LEU A 457 22.25 -43.87 10.93
N PRO A 458 23.11 -44.92 10.82
CA PRO A 458 24.57 -44.76 10.89
C PRO A 458 25.21 -43.92 9.78
N GLU A 459 24.47 -43.62 8.71
CA GLU A 459 24.94 -42.84 7.56
C GLU A 459 24.65 -41.33 7.68
N LEU A 460 23.83 -40.90 8.66
CA LEU A 460 23.47 -39.48 8.82
C LEU A 460 24.46 -38.73 9.72
N LYS A 461 25.12 -37.72 9.13
CA LYS A 461 25.97 -36.77 9.86
C LYS A 461 25.17 -35.70 10.63
N LEU A 462 24.41 -36.13 11.63
CA LEU A 462 23.50 -35.26 12.37
C LEU A 462 24.18 -34.03 12.98
N ASP A 463 25.39 -34.19 13.53
CA ASP A 463 26.07 -33.13 14.27
C ASP A 463 26.77 -32.08 13.38
N GLU A 464 27.00 -32.37 12.09
CA GLU A 464 27.39 -31.34 11.11
C GLU A 464 26.21 -30.37 10.88
N ALA A 465 25.01 -30.90 10.65
CA ALA A 465 23.83 -30.17 10.17
C ALA A 465 22.94 -29.53 11.26
N GLN A 466 22.81 -30.14 12.45
CA GLN A 466 21.92 -29.67 13.51
C GLN A 466 22.53 -29.87 14.92
N ALA A 467 21.87 -29.32 15.94
CA ALA A 467 22.23 -29.53 17.33
C ALA A 467 21.92 -30.98 17.76
N VAL A 468 22.83 -31.60 18.50
CA VAL A 468 22.66 -32.98 19.04
C VAL A 468 22.61 -32.97 20.57
N LEU A 469 22.26 -34.09 21.20
CA LEU A 469 22.06 -34.15 22.65
C LEU A 469 23.35 -33.87 23.44
N GLU A 470 24.49 -34.26 22.87
CA GLU A 470 25.84 -34.07 23.39
C GLU A 470 26.19 -32.58 23.47
N ASP A 471 25.60 -31.73 22.62
CA ASP A 471 25.81 -30.27 22.64
C ASP A 471 25.16 -29.61 23.88
N TYR A 472 24.34 -30.34 24.62
CA TYR A 472 23.68 -29.88 25.85
C TYR A 472 24.09 -30.67 27.10
N ALA A 473 24.91 -31.73 26.98
CA ALA A 473 25.20 -32.66 28.07
C ALA A 473 25.90 -32.01 29.28
N ASP A 474 26.96 -31.23 29.04
CA ASP A 474 27.75 -30.57 30.09
C ASP A 474 27.18 -29.20 30.51
N SER A 475 25.99 -28.82 30.03
CA SER A 475 25.39 -27.50 30.25
C SER A 475 24.78 -27.36 31.65
N VAL A 476 25.60 -27.04 32.64
CA VAL A 476 25.13 -26.74 34.01
C VAL A 476 24.28 -25.46 34.08
N MET A 477 24.60 -24.46 33.23
CA MET A 477 24.02 -23.11 33.22
C MET A 477 22.76 -22.99 32.35
N TYR A 478 22.67 -23.68 31.20
CA TYR A 478 21.53 -23.57 30.29
C TYR A 478 20.64 -24.81 30.34
N VAL A 479 19.33 -24.58 30.26
CA VAL A 479 18.32 -25.60 29.96
C VAL A 479 17.96 -25.57 28.47
N ARG A 480 17.47 -26.70 27.97
CA ARG A 480 16.84 -26.81 26.65
C ARG A 480 15.48 -26.15 26.68
N GLY A 481 15.40 -24.88 26.31
CA GLY A 481 14.14 -24.13 26.30
C GLY A 481 13.50 -24.14 24.92
N GLN A 482 12.26 -24.62 24.84
CA GLN A 482 11.49 -24.72 23.61
C GLN A 482 10.94 -23.35 23.18
N LEU A 483 10.84 -23.11 21.86
CA LEU A 483 10.17 -21.91 21.32
C LEU A 483 8.67 -22.15 21.12
N ASN A 484 8.28 -23.33 20.65
CA ASN A 484 6.94 -23.89 20.80
C ASN A 484 6.93 -24.84 22.03
N PRO A 485 6.41 -24.43 23.21
CA PRO A 485 6.51 -25.21 24.44
C PRO A 485 5.32 -26.17 24.64
N ASP A 486 5.56 -27.30 25.30
CA ASP A 486 4.55 -28.33 25.59
C ASP A 486 3.32 -27.78 26.37
N GLU A 487 3.55 -26.85 27.29
CA GLU A 487 2.52 -26.16 28.09
C GLU A 487 1.60 -25.22 27.30
N HIS A 488 1.86 -25.00 26.00
CA HIS A 488 0.95 -24.29 25.10
C HIS A 488 0.13 -25.22 24.20
N GLN A 489 0.45 -26.52 24.17
CA GLN A 489 -0.24 -27.53 23.38
C GLN A 489 -1.25 -28.32 24.23
N ALA A 490 -2.25 -28.90 23.57
CA ALA A 490 -3.30 -29.72 24.22
C ALA A 490 -3.33 -31.16 23.74
N ASP A 491 -3.15 -31.40 22.44
CA ASP A 491 -3.11 -32.75 21.90
C ASP A 491 -1.79 -33.47 22.27
N PRO A 492 -1.80 -34.77 22.64
CA PRO A 492 -0.59 -35.49 23.02
C PRO A 492 0.48 -35.58 21.92
N ASP A 493 0.10 -35.67 20.65
CA ASP A 493 1.06 -35.65 19.54
C ASP A 493 1.60 -34.23 19.30
N ASP A 494 0.76 -33.19 19.43
CA ASP A 494 1.20 -31.80 19.33
C ASP A 494 2.17 -31.46 20.48
N LYS A 495 1.92 -31.95 21.70
CA LYS A 495 2.86 -31.88 22.83
C LYS A 495 4.15 -32.65 22.51
N ALA A 496 4.08 -33.88 22.01
CA ALA A 496 5.25 -34.70 21.66
C ALA A 496 6.16 -34.01 20.63
N ALA A 497 5.57 -33.43 19.58
CA ALA A 497 6.28 -32.76 18.50
C ALA A 497 7.13 -31.55 18.96
N THR A 498 6.90 -31.01 20.17
CA THR A 498 7.74 -29.94 20.74
C THR A 498 9.15 -30.41 21.13
N TYR A 499 9.40 -31.72 21.23
CA TYR A 499 10.64 -32.34 21.73
C TYR A 499 11.71 -32.60 20.65
N THR A 500 11.65 -31.93 19.50
CA THR A 500 12.77 -31.89 18.53
C THR A 500 13.80 -30.81 18.90
N LEU A 501 15.10 -31.09 18.76
CA LEU A 501 16.16 -30.10 19.05
C LEU A 501 16.16 -28.91 18.09
N THR A 502 15.50 -29.00 16.93
CA THR A 502 15.33 -27.83 16.04
C THR A 502 14.35 -26.79 16.60
N ASN A 503 13.57 -27.13 17.63
CA ASN A 503 12.69 -26.20 18.35
C ASN A 503 13.32 -25.64 19.65
N VAL A 504 14.56 -26.00 19.96
CA VAL A 504 15.23 -25.73 21.24
C VAL A 504 16.31 -24.65 21.12
N VAL A 505 16.39 -23.79 22.14
CA VAL A 505 17.48 -22.82 22.32
C VAL A 505 18.12 -22.96 23.71
N PRO A 506 19.41 -22.61 23.89
CA PRO A 506 20.03 -22.51 25.21
C PRO A 506 19.42 -21.38 26.05
N GLN A 507 18.63 -21.71 27.06
CA GLN A 507 18.04 -20.72 27.99
C GLN A 507 18.72 -20.78 29.35
N VAL A 508 19.13 -19.64 29.91
CA VAL A 508 19.72 -19.60 31.26
C VAL A 508 18.72 -20.17 32.26
N LYS A 509 19.17 -21.14 33.04
CA LYS A 509 18.34 -21.99 33.92
C LYS A 509 17.48 -21.20 34.89
N ASP A 510 18.03 -20.13 35.46
CA ASP A 510 17.31 -19.29 36.43
C ASP A 510 16.36 -18.30 35.74
N PHE A 511 16.73 -17.75 34.58
CA PHE A 511 15.82 -16.98 33.72
C PHE A 511 14.60 -17.81 33.28
N TYR A 512 14.82 -19.05 32.81
CA TYR A 512 13.71 -19.94 32.43
C TYR A 512 12.78 -20.24 33.60
N ARG A 513 13.35 -20.63 34.75
CA ARG A 513 12.61 -21.07 35.94
C ARG A 513 11.84 -19.94 36.64
N THR A 514 12.43 -18.74 36.72
CA THR A 514 11.87 -17.64 37.52
C THR A 514 11.07 -16.62 36.68
N GLN A 515 11.40 -16.46 35.40
CA GLN A 515 10.80 -15.44 34.53
C GLN A 515 10.03 -16.08 33.36
N TRP A 516 10.70 -16.84 32.50
CA TRP A 516 10.11 -17.25 31.22
C TRP A 516 8.94 -18.23 31.38
N SER A 517 9.07 -19.28 32.21
CA SER A 517 7.98 -20.24 32.43
C SER A 517 6.77 -19.60 33.14
N HIS A 518 6.98 -18.60 34.01
CA HIS A 518 5.89 -17.84 34.60
C HIS A 518 5.17 -16.97 33.55
N HIS A 519 5.92 -16.35 32.64
CA HIS A 519 5.34 -15.61 31.51
C HIS A 519 4.54 -16.52 30.57
N LEU A 520 5.08 -17.68 30.18
CA LEU A 520 4.38 -18.67 29.34
C LEU A 520 3.06 -19.13 29.95
N ASN A 521 3.01 -19.43 31.25
CA ASN A 521 1.77 -19.77 31.93
C ASN A 521 0.79 -18.58 32.03
N ASN A 522 1.28 -17.35 32.29
CA ASN A 522 0.43 -16.15 32.30
C ASN A 522 -0.24 -15.92 30.93
N VAL A 523 0.50 -16.12 29.84
CA VAL A 523 -0.04 -15.99 28.48
C VAL A 523 -1.02 -17.12 28.17
N ARG A 524 -0.71 -18.37 28.52
CA ARG A 524 -1.63 -19.52 28.39
C ARG A 524 -2.97 -19.25 29.08
N GLN A 525 -2.94 -18.74 30.31
CA GLN A 525 -4.16 -18.35 31.04
C GLN A 525 -4.89 -17.19 30.36
N ARG A 526 -4.19 -16.14 29.91
CA ARG A 526 -4.77 -15.00 29.20
C ARG A 526 -5.46 -15.43 27.89
N LEU A 527 -4.83 -16.31 27.11
CA LEU A 527 -5.40 -16.82 25.86
C LEU A 527 -6.58 -17.78 26.13
N ASN A 528 -6.46 -18.72 27.08
CA ASN A 528 -7.56 -19.61 27.47
C ASN A 528 -8.83 -18.85 27.90
N ASN A 529 -8.66 -17.73 28.62
CA ASN A 529 -9.77 -16.98 29.22
C ASN A 529 -10.40 -15.96 28.27
N TYR A 530 -9.60 -15.33 27.39
CA TYR A 530 -10.03 -14.16 26.62
C TYR A 530 -9.90 -14.32 25.09
N CYS A 531 -9.29 -15.39 24.58
CA CYS A 531 -9.35 -15.71 23.15
C CYS A 531 -10.47 -16.72 22.88
N HIS A 532 -11.43 -16.37 22.01
CA HIS A 532 -12.50 -17.28 21.60
C HIS A 532 -12.09 -18.19 20.44
N SER A 533 -11.16 -17.69 19.62
CA SER A 533 -10.72 -18.27 18.36
C SER A 533 -9.35 -18.95 18.48
N THR A 534 -8.79 -19.41 17.36
CA THR A 534 -7.40 -19.86 17.33
C THR A 534 -6.46 -18.65 17.32
N ALA A 535 -5.62 -18.53 18.35
CA ALA A 535 -4.53 -17.58 18.38
C ALA A 535 -3.31 -18.12 17.61
N TYR A 536 -2.53 -17.21 17.05
CA TYR A 536 -1.27 -17.48 16.34
C TYR A 536 -0.12 -16.96 17.20
N VAL A 537 0.94 -17.76 17.32
CA VAL A 537 2.08 -17.47 18.19
C VAL A 537 3.36 -17.61 17.38
N VAL A 538 4.28 -16.65 17.53
CA VAL A 538 5.63 -16.70 16.96
C VAL A 538 6.61 -16.41 18.07
N THR A 539 7.39 -17.43 18.47
CA THR A 539 8.45 -17.30 19.48
C THR A 539 9.80 -17.42 18.80
N GLY A 540 10.73 -16.52 19.09
CA GLY A 540 12.05 -16.49 18.47
C GLY A 540 13.13 -15.91 19.37
N VAL A 541 14.30 -15.71 18.78
CA VAL A 541 15.51 -15.27 19.50
C VAL A 541 16.29 -14.19 18.74
N THR A 542 17.31 -13.67 19.41
CA THR A 542 18.38 -12.84 18.84
C THR A 542 19.73 -13.41 19.31
N THR A 543 20.81 -13.34 18.54
CA THR A 543 22.07 -14.06 18.85
C THR A 543 23.23 -13.13 19.24
N THR A 544 23.95 -13.44 20.33
CA THR A 544 25.13 -12.65 20.78
C THR A 544 26.41 -12.90 20.00
N GLY A 545 26.52 -14.01 19.28
CA GLY A 545 27.79 -14.54 18.77
C GLY A 545 28.51 -15.49 19.74
N ASN A 546 28.09 -15.55 21.01
CA ASN A 546 28.53 -16.60 21.93
C ASN A 546 27.92 -17.95 21.53
N THR A 547 28.64 -19.04 21.78
CA THR A 547 28.20 -20.42 21.49
C THR A 547 28.54 -21.37 22.62
N ILE A 548 27.72 -22.38 22.86
CA ILE A 548 28.15 -23.57 23.60
C ILE A 548 29.30 -24.23 22.83
N ARG A 549 30.33 -24.68 23.54
CA ARG A 549 31.50 -25.36 22.96
C ARG A 549 31.57 -26.80 23.44
N ARG A 550 31.76 -27.73 22.50
CA ARG A 550 32.03 -29.16 22.72
C ARG A 550 33.36 -29.47 22.05
N ASP A 551 34.28 -30.15 22.72
CA ASP A 551 35.58 -30.52 22.14
C ASP A 551 36.41 -29.30 21.62
N ASN A 552 36.28 -28.14 22.28
CA ASN A 552 36.72 -26.81 21.84
C ASN A 552 36.09 -26.26 20.54
N VAL A 553 35.22 -26.99 19.85
CA VAL A 553 34.48 -26.54 18.67
C VAL A 553 33.25 -25.73 19.09
N ASN A 554 32.93 -24.65 18.37
CA ASN A 554 31.70 -23.88 18.56
C ASN A 554 30.51 -24.67 17.97
N ARG A 555 29.53 -25.04 18.80
CA ARG A 555 28.44 -25.94 18.41
C ARG A 555 27.12 -25.22 18.16
N VAL A 556 26.52 -24.66 19.21
CA VAL A 556 25.16 -24.07 19.22
C VAL A 556 25.24 -22.63 19.73
N ALA A 557 24.63 -21.67 19.03
CA ALA A 557 24.62 -20.28 19.47
C ALA A 557 23.79 -20.04 20.75
N ILE A 558 24.23 -19.08 21.58
CA ILE A 558 23.53 -18.68 22.80
C ILE A 558 22.76 -17.38 22.50
N PRO A 559 21.42 -17.36 22.67
CA PRO A 559 20.61 -16.20 22.36
C PRO A 559 20.79 -15.09 23.41
N LYS A 560 20.70 -13.83 22.98
CA LYS A 560 20.74 -12.62 23.81
C LYS A 560 19.38 -12.34 24.43
N TYR A 561 18.39 -12.10 23.57
CA TYR A 561 16.98 -11.96 23.94
C TYR A 561 16.17 -13.13 23.40
N ILE A 562 15.20 -13.55 24.20
CA ILE A 562 14.15 -14.50 23.82
C ILE A 562 12.85 -13.73 23.80
N TRP A 563 12.06 -13.91 22.75
CA TRP A 563 10.86 -13.11 22.50
C TRP A 563 9.72 -13.97 21.99
N SER A 564 8.49 -13.53 22.23
CA SER A 564 7.28 -14.14 21.68
C SER A 564 6.24 -13.09 21.34
N ALA A 565 5.52 -13.31 20.25
CA ALA A 565 4.46 -12.45 19.75
C ALA A 565 3.19 -13.28 19.52
N TYR A 566 2.05 -12.69 19.85
CA TYR A 566 0.75 -13.35 19.94
C TYR A 566 -0.29 -12.56 19.16
N CYS A 567 -1.12 -13.23 18.36
CA CYS A 567 -2.25 -12.63 17.66
C CYS A 567 -3.51 -13.50 17.81
N CYS A 568 -4.53 -12.99 18.49
CA CYS A 568 -5.85 -13.60 18.62
C CYS A 568 -6.90 -12.74 17.86
N PRO A 569 -7.44 -13.20 16.72
CA PRO A 569 -8.30 -12.37 15.87
C PRO A 569 -9.72 -12.11 16.44
N ASP A 570 -10.25 -13.05 17.21
CA ASP A 570 -11.56 -12.98 17.88
C ASP A 570 -11.39 -13.35 19.36
N PHE A 571 -11.75 -12.40 20.21
CA PHE A 571 -11.43 -12.30 21.64
C PHE A 571 -12.58 -11.64 22.42
N ASP A 572 -12.60 -11.79 23.75
CA ASP A 572 -13.63 -11.19 24.59
C ASP A 572 -13.50 -9.67 24.67
N THR A 573 -14.43 -8.97 24.01
CA THR A 573 -14.54 -7.51 24.05
C THR A 573 -15.01 -6.97 25.41
N ASN A 574 -15.48 -7.83 26.31
CA ASN A 574 -15.84 -7.50 27.70
C ASN A 574 -14.66 -7.64 28.67
N ALA A 575 -13.51 -8.18 28.23
CA ALA A 575 -12.33 -8.38 29.05
C ALA A 575 -11.93 -7.11 29.82
N PRO A 576 -11.35 -7.23 31.04
CA PRO A 576 -10.87 -6.10 31.83
C PRO A 576 -10.01 -5.12 31.02
N TYR A 577 -10.06 -3.83 31.32
CA TYR A 577 -9.40 -2.78 30.54
C TYR A 577 -7.88 -3.04 30.38
N ASP A 578 -7.23 -3.54 31.43
CA ASP A 578 -5.81 -3.90 31.49
C ASP A 578 -5.43 -5.14 30.65
N ILE A 579 -6.41 -5.93 30.25
CA ILE A 579 -6.27 -7.06 29.33
C ILE A 579 -6.65 -6.65 27.91
N ARG A 580 -7.68 -5.81 27.75
CA ARG A 580 -8.30 -5.46 26.46
C ARG A 580 -7.32 -4.79 25.50
N TYR A 581 -6.42 -3.94 25.97
CA TYR A 581 -5.40 -3.30 25.12
C TYR A 581 -4.34 -4.27 24.57
N LYS A 582 -4.28 -5.51 25.07
CA LYS A 582 -3.35 -6.56 24.61
C LYS A 582 -3.91 -7.38 23.46
N PHE A 583 -5.17 -7.14 23.07
CA PHE A 583 -5.83 -7.79 21.94
C PHE A 583 -6.11 -6.78 20.82
N PRO A 584 -6.09 -7.18 19.54
CA PRO A 584 -5.91 -8.56 19.04
C PRO A 584 -4.46 -9.05 19.05
N SER A 585 -3.47 -8.22 19.36
CA SER A 585 -2.05 -8.62 19.30
C SER A 585 -1.15 -7.95 20.33
N PHE A 586 -0.27 -8.73 20.96
CA PHE A 586 0.77 -8.26 21.88
C PHE A 586 2.05 -9.10 21.74
N ALA A 587 3.15 -8.62 22.32
CA ALA A 587 4.43 -9.34 22.36
C ALA A 587 5.12 -9.21 23.72
N ALA A 588 6.17 -9.98 23.93
CA ALA A 588 7.06 -9.87 25.08
C ALA A 588 8.49 -10.30 24.74
N TYR A 589 9.47 -9.81 25.51
CA TYR A 589 10.85 -10.30 25.47
C TYR A 589 11.55 -10.25 26.83
N GLY A 590 12.57 -11.09 26.98
CA GLY A 590 13.46 -11.10 28.15
C GLY A 590 14.92 -11.30 27.73
N LEU A 591 15.84 -10.80 28.57
CA LEU A 591 17.29 -11.00 28.41
C LEU A 591 17.69 -12.36 29.01
N ASN A 592 18.37 -13.18 28.23
CA ASN A 592 18.76 -14.56 28.56
C ASN A 592 20.00 -14.61 29.48
N GLU A 593 19.93 -13.95 30.63
CA GLU A 593 21.05 -13.75 31.55
C GLU A 593 20.63 -13.95 33.00
N VAL A 594 21.60 -14.24 33.88
CA VAL A 594 21.37 -14.51 35.31
C VAL A 594 20.92 -13.25 36.08
N ALA A 595 21.27 -12.05 35.60
CA ALA A 595 21.14 -10.80 36.34
C ALA A 595 19.89 -9.96 35.99
N SER A 596 19.02 -10.40 35.07
CA SER A 596 17.84 -9.64 34.63
C SER A 596 16.55 -10.20 35.23
N SER A 597 15.79 -9.35 35.94
CA SER A 597 14.66 -9.76 36.77
C SER A 597 13.27 -9.54 36.18
N PHE A 598 13.14 -9.17 34.90
CA PHE A 598 11.85 -8.81 34.29
C PHE A 598 11.70 -9.27 32.84
N ILE A 599 10.49 -9.74 32.50
CA ILE A 599 9.99 -9.85 31.12
C ILE A 599 9.28 -8.56 30.75
N MET A 600 9.63 -7.99 29.59
CA MET A 600 9.04 -6.77 29.04
C MET A 600 7.88 -7.13 28.10
N GLU A 601 6.63 -7.02 28.55
CA GLU A 601 5.47 -7.01 27.64
C GLU A 601 5.46 -5.70 26.82
N VAL A 602 5.27 -5.80 25.50
CA VAL A 602 5.36 -4.68 24.54
C VAL A 602 4.40 -4.86 23.36
N SER A 603 4.24 -3.82 22.53
CA SER A 603 3.51 -3.93 21.26
C SER A 603 4.29 -4.73 20.20
N GLN A 604 3.57 -5.31 19.22
CA GLN A 604 4.17 -6.02 18.08
C GLN A 604 5.25 -5.18 17.37
N LYS A 605 4.97 -3.90 17.08
CA LYS A 605 5.91 -3.00 16.42
C LYS A 605 7.22 -2.86 17.21
N ARG A 606 7.18 -2.83 18.54
CA ARG A 606 8.37 -2.69 19.38
C ARG A 606 9.28 -3.91 19.32
N ILE A 607 8.73 -5.13 19.21
CA ILE A 607 9.55 -6.33 19.04
C ILE A 607 10.09 -6.46 17.61
N GLU A 608 9.33 -6.04 16.59
CA GLU A 608 9.82 -5.92 15.21
C GLU A 608 11.02 -4.96 15.12
N THR A 609 11.01 -3.84 15.85
CA THR A 609 12.17 -2.94 15.98
C THR A 609 13.38 -3.64 16.61
N LEU A 610 13.18 -4.38 17.71
CA LEU A 610 14.27 -5.08 18.40
C LEU A 610 14.90 -6.18 17.53
N ILE A 611 14.10 -6.89 16.73
CA ILE A 611 14.60 -7.89 15.79
C ILE A 611 15.44 -7.21 14.69
N LYS A 612 14.94 -6.11 14.10
CA LYS A 612 15.67 -5.30 13.10
C LYS A 612 16.98 -4.71 13.64
N GLN A 613 17.06 -4.40 14.93
CA GLN A 613 18.26 -3.87 15.59
C GLN A 613 19.29 -4.94 15.98
N GLN A 614 18.91 -6.21 16.11
CA GLN A 614 19.77 -7.26 16.68
C GLN A 614 20.03 -8.45 15.74
N MET A 615 19.33 -8.54 14.60
CA MET A 615 19.44 -9.64 13.64
C MET A 615 19.46 -9.15 12.19
N PRO A 616 20.09 -9.89 11.25
CA PRO A 616 20.13 -9.51 9.84
C PRO A 616 18.78 -9.78 9.14
N VAL A 617 17.84 -8.85 9.31
CA VAL A 617 16.53 -8.84 8.64
C VAL A 617 16.31 -7.54 7.87
N ASP A 618 15.44 -7.60 6.87
CA ASP A 618 15.01 -6.47 6.04
C ASP A 618 14.31 -5.39 6.90
N GLN A 619 14.43 -4.13 6.49
CA GLN A 619 13.69 -3.02 7.11
C GLN A 619 12.15 -3.23 7.01
N ASN A 620 11.70 -4.04 6.04
CA ASN A 620 10.32 -4.46 5.83
C ASN A 620 9.90 -5.71 6.65
N PHE A 621 10.70 -6.16 7.63
CA PHE A 621 10.30 -7.26 8.51
C PHE A 621 9.03 -6.94 9.31
N GLN A 622 8.05 -7.84 9.27
CA GLN A 622 6.76 -7.79 10.00
C GLN A 622 6.44 -9.18 10.52
N LEU A 623 5.88 -9.29 11.74
CA LEU A 623 5.51 -10.57 12.36
C LEU A 623 4.11 -11.06 11.93
N PHE A 624 3.13 -10.15 11.86
CA PHE A 624 1.74 -10.45 11.51
C PHE A 624 1.27 -9.55 10.36
N ALA A 625 1.56 -9.96 9.13
CA ALA A 625 1.25 -9.18 7.93
C ALA A 625 -0.27 -8.95 7.74
N ILE A 626 -0.63 -7.75 7.27
CA ILE A 626 -2.03 -7.38 6.97
C ILE A 626 -2.12 -6.82 5.54
N PRO A 627 -2.77 -7.53 4.59
CA PRO A 627 -3.13 -6.93 3.32
C PRO A 627 -4.28 -5.92 3.52
N PHE A 628 -4.08 -4.68 3.08
CA PHE A 628 -5.15 -3.67 3.06
C PHE A 628 -6.33 -4.16 2.21
N ARG A 629 -7.54 -4.11 2.79
CA ARG A 629 -8.82 -4.23 2.07
C ARG A 629 -9.65 -2.99 2.34
N SER A 630 -9.70 -2.07 1.37
CA SER A 630 -10.59 -0.91 1.41
C SER A 630 -12.04 -1.32 1.18
N ALA A 631 -12.93 -0.98 2.11
CA ALA A 631 -14.37 -1.20 1.99
C ALA A 631 -15.12 0.12 2.27
N ILE A 632 -15.63 0.74 1.20
CA ILE A 632 -16.53 1.91 1.22
C ILE A 632 -17.64 1.61 0.20
N PRO A 633 -18.93 1.86 0.49
CA PRO A 633 -20.04 1.39 -0.34
C PRO A 633 -20.14 2.11 -1.69
N MET A 634 -20.39 1.33 -2.74
CA MET A 634 -20.55 1.80 -4.13
C MET A 634 -21.64 2.88 -4.33
N ALA A 635 -22.61 2.99 -3.43
CA ALA A 635 -23.78 3.85 -3.61
C ALA A 635 -23.43 5.35 -3.73
N MET A 636 -22.50 5.86 -2.92
CA MET A 636 -22.10 7.28 -2.97
C MET A 636 -21.25 7.62 -4.22
N LEU A 637 -20.64 6.62 -4.86
CA LEU A 637 -19.77 6.85 -6.02
C LEU A 637 -20.57 7.24 -7.28
N TRP A 638 -21.74 6.65 -7.49
CA TRP A 638 -22.62 7.00 -8.63
C TRP A 638 -23.14 8.44 -8.54
N SER A 639 -23.46 8.89 -7.32
CA SER A 639 -23.86 10.28 -7.06
C SER A 639 -22.71 11.26 -7.38
N LEU A 640 -21.48 10.91 -7.01
CA LEU A 640 -20.30 11.70 -7.40
C LEU A 640 -20.05 11.67 -8.91
N VAL A 641 -20.20 10.54 -9.60
CA VAL A 641 -20.00 10.46 -11.06
C VAL A 641 -20.97 11.38 -11.81
N ALA A 642 -22.22 11.54 -11.36
CA ALA A 642 -23.16 12.50 -11.95
C ALA A 642 -22.73 13.98 -11.73
N VAL A 643 -22.03 14.29 -10.62
CA VAL A 643 -21.47 15.62 -10.33
C VAL A 643 -20.08 15.81 -10.95
N MET A 644 -19.36 14.74 -11.31
CA MET A 644 -18.02 14.80 -11.90
C MET A 644 -18.02 14.71 -13.43
N ALA A 645 -19.00 14.05 -14.04
CA ALA A 645 -19.36 14.27 -15.45
C ALA A 645 -19.92 15.68 -15.69
N ALA A 646 -20.24 16.39 -14.61
CA ALA A 646 -20.61 17.78 -14.61
C ALA A 646 -19.37 18.68 -14.36
N LEU A 647 -18.54 18.41 -13.35
CA LEU A 647 -17.24 19.08 -13.10
C LEU A 647 -16.12 18.78 -14.10
N SER A 648 -16.33 17.85 -15.06
CA SER A 648 -15.60 17.87 -16.33
C SER A 648 -15.86 19.14 -17.15
N ALA A 649 -16.63 20.08 -16.60
CA ALA A 649 -16.32 21.48 -16.72
C ALA A 649 -16.26 22.22 -15.35
N GLY A 650 -15.06 22.43 -14.76
CA GLY A 650 -14.86 23.41 -13.65
C GLY A 650 -13.55 23.34 -12.82
N VAL A 651 -12.56 24.19 -13.15
CA VAL A 651 -11.51 24.77 -12.23
C VAL A 651 -10.38 23.87 -11.65
N VAL A 652 -9.13 24.25 -12.01
CA VAL A 652 -7.83 24.23 -11.27
C VAL A 652 -7.41 23.04 -10.39
N GLU A 653 -6.23 22.47 -10.70
CA GLU A 653 -5.39 21.72 -9.74
C GLU A 653 -4.80 22.64 -8.67
N VAL A 654 -5.05 22.38 -7.38
CA VAL A 654 -4.28 22.99 -6.29
C VAL A 654 -3.00 22.18 -6.06
N TRP A 655 -1.87 22.71 -6.50
CA TRP A 655 -0.56 22.22 -6.11
C TRP A 655 -0.23 22.78 -4.72
N ALA A 656 0.08 21.91 -3.76
CA ALA A 656 0.44 22.34 -2.41
C ALA A 656 1.79 23.09 -2.44
N SER A 657 1.79 24.37 -2.09
CA SER A 657 2.98 25.21 -2.00
C SER A 657 3.70 25.04 -0.67
N VAL A 658 5.02 25.25 -0.66
CA VAL A 658 5.72 25.70 0.55
C VAL A 658 5.21 27.11 0.85
N GLU A 659 4.41 27.23 1.90
CA GLU A 659 3.61 28.42 2.19
C GLU A 659 4.41 29.54 2.90
N ASN A 660 4.55 30.69 2.22
CA ASN A 660 4.86 31.97 2.88
C ASN A 660 3.59 32.64 3.49
N GLU A 661 2.41 32.06 3.26
CA GLU A 661 1.12 32.46 3.85
C GLU A 661 0.42 31.22 4.40
N LEU A 662 0.09 31.20 5.69
CA LEU A 662 -0.62 30.09 6.36
C LEU A 662 -1.87 29.64 5.60
N SER A 663 -2.05 28.33 5.42
CA SER A 663 -3.26 27.75 4.82
C SER A 663 -4.55 28.10 5.59
N PRO A 664 -5.72 28.10 4.94
CA PRO A 664 -7.00 28.38 5.60
C PRO A 664 -7.29 27.46 6.80
N GLU A 665 -6.96 26.17 6.67
CA GLU A 665 -7.15 25.16 7.73
C GLU A 665 -6.18 25.35 8.89
N CYS A 666 -5.00 25.92 8.63
CA CYS A 666 -4.04 26.28 9.68
C CYS A 666 -4.49 27.55 10.42
N ARG A 667 -5.01 28.55 9.71
CA ARG A 667 -5.55 29.79 10.31
C ARG A 667 -6.69 29.52 11.31
N GLU A 668 -7.37 28.37 11.27
CA GLU A 668 -8.35 27.94 12.27
C GLU A 668 -7.83 27.86 13.72
N PHE A 669 -6.51 27.77 13.92
CA PHE A 669 -5.88 27.75 15.25
C PHE A 669 -5.57 29.15 15.81
N LEU A 670 -5.81 30.20 15.02
CA LEU A 670 -5.55 31.60 15.37
C LEU A 670 -6.86 32.36 15.59
N TYR A 671 -6.87 33.29 16.56
CA TYR A 671 -8.03 34.15 16.76
C TYR A 671 -8.23 35.05 15.53
N MET A 672 -9.44 35.02 14.95
CA MET A 672 -9.77 35.65 13.66
C MET A 672 -8.82 35.28 12.51
N GLY A 673 -8.15 34.12 12.56
CA GLY A 673 -7.15 33.73 11.56
C GLY A 673 -5.87 34.58 11.53
N THR A 674 -5.65 35.43 12.55
CA THR A 674 -4.55 36.41 12.60
C THR A 674 -3.44 35.95 13.55
N PRO A 675 -2.17 35.86 13.12
CA PRO A 675 -1.06 35.49 14.01
C PRO A 675 -0.66 36.66 14.93
N PRO A 676 0.05 36.40 16.04
CA PRO A 676 0.72 37.42 16.82
C PRO A 676 1.59 38.34 15.94
N VAL A 677 1.42 39.65 16.09
CA VAL A 677 2.11 40.67 15.30
C VAL A 677 3.40 41.11 16.02
N GLY A 678 4.42 41.59 15.29
CA GLY A 678 5.65 42.12 15.89
C GLY A 678 6.75 41.08 16.17
N LEU A 679 6.73 39.96 15.44
CA LEU A 679 7.73 38.89 15.42
C LEU A 679 8.18 38.60 13.96
N GLU A 680 8.65 39.65 13.28
CA GLU A 680 9.03 39.60 11.86
C GLU A 680 10.55 39.55 11.70
N ASP A 681 11.11 38.33 11.61
CA ASP A 681 12.52 38.10 11.31
C ASP A 681 12.68 36.99 10.26
N HIS A 682 13.72 37.09 9.42
CA HIS A 682 14.06 36.13 8.39
C HIS A 682 14.55 34.76 8.92
N SER A 683 15.01 34.65 10.18
CA SER A 683 15.31 33.36 10.82
C SER A 683 14.03 32.54 11.03
N LEU A 684 12.91 33.20 11.33
CA LEU A 684 11.69 32.57 11.77
C LEU A 684 10.94 31.86 10.64
N LYS A 685 10.36 30.70 10.94
CA LYS A 685 9.56 29.88 10.02
C LYS A 685 8.24 29.54 10.67
N MET A 686 7.14 29.87 9.99
CA MET A 686 5.81 29.48 10.41
C MET A 686 5.57 28.03 9.98
N ILE A 687 5.32 27.15 10.94
CA ILE A 687 5.06 25.73 10.73
C ILE A 687 3.60 25.47 11.05
N CYS A 688 2.85 24.95 10.08
CA CYS A 688 1.55 24.35 10.37
C CYS A 688 1.77 22.87 10.69
N GLN A 689 1.59 22.51 11.96
CA GLN A 689 1.95 21.21 12.50
C GLN A 689 0.92 20.18 12.06
N ARG A 690 1.27 19.30 11.10
CA ARG A 690 0.37 18.27 10.56
C ARG A 690 0.77 16.87 11.04
N TYR A 691 -0.25 16.09 11.41
CA TYR A 691 -0.10 14.70 11.84
C TYR A 691 -1.32 13.87 11.41
N ASN A 692 -1.08 12.71 10.80
CA ASN A 692 -2.03 11.97 9.96
C ASN A 692 -2.66 12.87 8.87
N PHE A 693 -1.82 13.68 8.20
CA PHE A 693 -2.13 14.67 7.15
C PHE A 693 -3.08 15.81 7.55
N LYS A 694 -3.56 15.83 8.80
CA LYS A 694 -4.45 16.86 9.35
C LYS A 694 -3.64 17.90 10.13
N PRO A 695 -3.88 19.20 9.94
CA PRO A 695 -3.27 20.24 10.76
C PRO A 695 -3.82 20.19 12.19
N ARG A 696 -2.94 20.41 13.18
CA ARG A 696 -3.23 20.20 14.61
C ARG A 696 -3.04 21.46 15.45
N TYR A 697 -2.02 22.25 15.12
CA TYR A 697 -1.71 23.56 15.68
C TYR A 697 -0.69 24.29 14.79
N ILE A 698 -0.29 25.51 15.16
CA ILE A 698 0.77 26.28 14.51
C ILE A 698 1.94 26.44 15.47
N THR A 699 3.16 26.51 14.93
CA THR A 699 4.38 26.94 15.62
C THR A 699 5.07 28.04 14.82
N LEU A 700 5.62 29.05 15.49
CA LEU A 700 6.64 29.93 14.92
C LEU A 700 8.00 29.47 15.47
N TYR A 701 8.86 28.95 14.59
CA TYR A 701 10.12 28.28 14.95
C TYR A 701 11.32 29.09 14.46
N ASP A 702 12.36 29.22 15.29
CA ASP A 702 13.63 29.82 14.90
C ASP A 702 14.62 28.72 14.44
N THR A 703 15.10 28.82 13.21
CA THR A 703 16.04 27.85 12.60
C THR A 703 17.52 28.15 12.91
N ILE A 704 17.82 29.20 13.69
CA ILE A 704 19.16 29.55 14.16
C ILE A 704 19.30 29.21 15.65
N ASP A 705 18.32 29.59 16.48
CA ASP A 705 18.26 29.25 17.92
C ASP A 705 17.69 27.84 18.19
N HIS A 706 17.26 27.13 17.13
CA HIS A 706 16.65 25.79 17.11
C HIS A 706 15.51 25.59 18.12
N VAL A 707 14.70 26.64 18.33
CA VAL A 707 13.66 26.68 19.36
C VAL A 707 12.34 27.28 18.83
N PRO A 708 11.16 26.81 19.26
CA PRO A 708 9.91 27.52 19.01
C PRO A 708 9.79 28.79 19.83
N VAL A 709 9.53 29.91 19.15
CA VAL A 709 9.22 31.21 19.75
C VAL A 709 7.81 31.19 20.36
N TYR A 710 6.84 30.60 19.65
CA TYR A 710 5.52 30.26 20.20
C TYR A 710 4.88 29.07 19.46
N SER A 711 3.93 28.40 20.14
CA SER A 711 2.92 27.52 19.53
C SER A 711 1.51 28.06 19.81
N ALA A 712 0.65 28.06 18.79
CA ALA A 712 -0.72 28.56 18.83
C ALA A 712 -1.71 27.45 18.44
N TYR A 713 -2.70 27.19 19.30
CA TYR A 713 -3.61 26.05 19.21
C TYR A 713 -5.00 26.38 19.76
N THR A 714 -6.00 25.61 19.34
CA THR A 714 -7.34 25.68 19.95
C THR A 714 -7.45 24.66 21.06
N PHE A 715 -7.78 25.10 22.28
CA PHE A 715 -7.98 24.23 23.44
C PHE A 715 -9.14 23.26 23.20
N LYS A 716 -8.92 21.97 23.49
CA LYS A 716 -9.92 20.91 23.32
C LYS A 716 -10.35 20.39 24.69
N ARG A 717 -11.66 20.12 24.86
CA ARG A 717 -12.24 19.70 26.13
C ARG A 717 -11.66 18.34 26.55
N SER A 718 -10.75 18.37 27.52
CA SER A 718 -9.90 17.22 27.89
C SER A 718 -10.02 16.89 29.37
N ASP A 719 -10.10 15.60 29.71
CA ASP A 719 -10.06 15.05 31.08
C ASP A 719 -8.69 15.27 31.77
N GLY A 720 -7.65 15.44 30.96
CA GLY A 720 -6.25 15.63 31.34
C GLY A 720 -5.46 14.35 31.55
N GLU A 721 -5.92 13.22 31.01
CA GLU A 721 -5.03 12.09 30.78
C GLU A 721 -3.93 12.51 29.78
N LYS A 722 -2.71 12.00 29.99
CA LYS A 722 -1.57 12.24 29.10
C LYS A 722 -1.33 11.01 28.23
N MET A 723 -0.91 11.23 26.99
CA MET A 723 -0.60 10.15 26.07
C MET A 723 0.65 9.39 26.54
N VAL A 724 0.54 8.07 26.56
CA VAL A 724 1.67 7.15 26.73
C VAL A 724 2.06 6.63 25.35
N ASP A 725 3.36 6.40 25.13
CA ASP A 725 3.94 5.82 23.91
C ASP A 725 3.84 6.65 22.60
N ALA A 726 3.76 7.98 22.68
CA ALA A 726 4.03 8.85 21.53
C ALA A 726 5.54 8.88 21.18
N PRO A 727 5.94 8.73 19.89
CA PRO A 727 7.33 8.88 19.46
C PRO A 727 7.72 10.36 19.35
N TRP A 728 9.02 10.65 19.50
CA TRP A 728 9.55 11.99 19.23
C TRP A 728 9.72 12.23 17.72
N MET A 729 9.27 13.39 17.26
CA MET A 729 9.17 13.75 15.85
C MET A 729 9.96 15.02 15.48
N PHE A 730 10.22 15.19 14.18
CA PHE A 730 10.90 16.30 13.54
C PHE A 730 10.11 16.79 12.31
N GLU A 731 10.43 17.98 11.80
CA GLU A 731 9.76 18.56 10.63
C GLU A 731 10.67 18.49 9.39
N PRO A 732 10.38 17.63 8.39
CA PRO A 732 11.20 17.50 7.18
C PRO A 732 11.29 18.82 6.38
N GLN A 733 10.20 19.60 6.39
CA GLN A 733 10.10 20.89 5.70
C GLN A 733 11.10 21.96 6.18
N LEU A 734 11.82 21.75 7.30
CA LEU A 734 12.87 22.66 7.76
C LEU A 734 14.26 22.35 7.15
N SER A 735 14.60 21.07 6.96
CA SER A 735 15.90 20.66 6.41
C SER A 735 15.94 20.72 4.87
N THR A 736 14.80 20.57 4.22
CA THR A 736 14.74 20.26 2.79
C THR A 736 13.46 20.85 2.17
N SER A 737 13.62 21.86 1.30
CA SER A 737 12.50 22.63 0.71
C SER A 737 11.67 21.87 -0.35
N SER A 738 11.77 20.54 -0.37
CA SER A 738 11.03 19.61 -1.22
C SER A 738 10.14 18.65 -0.44
N ASP A 739 10.27 18.63 0.89
CA ASP A 739 9.79 17.52 1.71
C ASP A 739 8.42 17.82 2.33
N THR A 740 7.77 16.78 2.84
CA THR A 740 6.39 16.86 3.33
C THR A 740 6.28 17.76 4.57
N GLY A 741 5.32 18.69 4.56
CA GLY A 741 4.86 19.41 5.75
C GLY A 741 3.98 18.54 6.66
N GLU A 742 4.47 17.35 6.99
CA GLU A 742 3.87 16.33 7.85
C GLU A 742 4.99 15.84 8.77
N MET A 743 4.78 15.89 10.09
CA MET A 743 5.82 15.58 11.06
C MET A 743 6.19 14.09 11.05
N GLN A 744 7.47 13.77 11.19
CA GLN A 744 7.98 12.39 11.07
C GLN A 744 8.78 11.97 12.32
N PRO A 745 8.71 10.70 12.76
CA PRO A 745 9.51 10.22 13.88
C PRO A 745 11.00 10.20 13.53
N PHE A 746 11.86 10.56 14.49
CA PHE A 746 13.32 10.55 14.27
C PHE A 746 13.83 9.16 13.83
N PRO A 747 14.68 9.09 12.78
CA PRO A 747 15.23 7.83 12.28
C PRO A 747 16.24 7.24 13.28
N GLN A 748 16.22 5.91 13.44
CA GLN A 748 17.10 5.21 14.40
C GLN A 748 18.40 4.75 13.74
N GLY A 749 19.36 5.66 13.61
CA GLY A 749 20.70 5.43 13.06
C GLY A 749 21.54 6.70 13.11
N GLN A 750 22.81 6.64 12.66
CA GLN A 750 23.60 7.86 12.49
C GLN A 750 22.96 8.74 11.41
N THR A 751 22.66 9.99 11.77
CA THR A 751 22.04 10.99 10.90
C THR A 751 22.97 11.42 9.78
N HIS A 752 22.44 11.55 8.56
CA HIS A 752 23.05 12.43 7.58
C HIS A 752 22.86 13.87 8.06
N HIS A 753 23.94 14.66 8.04
CA HIS A 753 24.10 15.90 8.81
C HIS A 753 23.08 17.05 8.54
N ASN A 754 22.24 16.95 7.51
CA ASN A 754 21.35 18.02 7.07
C ASN A 754 20.18 18.37 8.04
N PHE A 755 19.86 17.50 9.00
CA PHE A 755 18.78 17.78 9.97
C PHE A 755 19.27 18.66 11.12
N GLU A 756 20.50 18.42 11.58
CA GLU A 756 21.11 19.11 12.72
C GLU A 756 21.23 20.61 12.44
N ASP A 757 21.62 21.01 11.23
CA ASP A 757 21.77 22.43 10.86
C ASP A 757 20.46 23.24 10.94
N ALA A 758 19.29 22.60 10.77
CA ALA A 758 18.00 23.29 10.61
C ALA A 758 17.07 23.23 11.82
N GLN A 759 17.23 22.23 12.71
CA GLN A 759 16.38 22.06 13.90
C GLN A 759 17.09 21.29 15.03
N ALA A 760 16.49 21.33 16.22
CA ALA A 760 16.94 20.58 17.39
C ALA A 760 16.75 19.07 17.19
N VAL A 761 17.74 18.27 17.62
CA VAL A 761 17.70 16.80 17.59
C VAL A 761 17.63 16.21 19.01
N LEU A 762 17.39 14.91 19.13
CA LEU A 762 17.24 14.24 20.44
C LEU A 762 18.54 14.26 21.26
N GLU A 763 19.67 14.22 20.57
CA GLU A 763 21.03 14.19 21.09
C GLU A 763 21.39 15.52 21.77
N ASP A 764 20.86 16.65 21.29
CA ASP A 764 21.02 17.97 21.91
C ASP A 764 20.47 18.01 23.35
N TYR A 765 19.39 17.24 23.61
CA TYR A 765 18.78 17.10 24.94
C TYR A 765 19.40 15.97 25.78
N ALA A 766 20.13 15.02 25.17
CA ALA A 766 20.55 13.79 25.84
C ALA A 766 21.50 14.01 27.04
N ASN A 767 22.31 15.06 26.99
CA ASN A 767 23.25 15.43 28.06
C ASN A 767 22.71 16.55 28.98
N ALA A 768 21.51 17.07 28.72
CA ALA A 768 20.97 18.27 29.36
C ALA A 768 20.26 17.98 30.70
N VAL A 769 20.92 17.29 31.63
CA VAL A 769 20.33 16.69 32.86
C VAL A 769 19.53 17.65 33.76
N SER A 770 19.77 18.96 33.69
CA SER A 770 19.02 20.00 34.41
C SER A 770 17.68 20.41 33.75
N TYR A 771 17.45 20.00 32.50
CA TYR A 771 16.34 20.42 31.66
C TYR A 771 15.46 19.23 31.26
N GLU A 772 14.15 19.46 31.29
CA GLU A 772 13.13 18.57 30.75
C GLU A 772 12.61 19.13 29.42
N ARG A 773 12.06 18.26 28.56
CA ARG A 773 11.44 18.65 27.28
C ARG A 773 10.06 19.25 27.52
N GLY A 774 10.00 20.57 27.70
CA GLY A 774 8.79 21.32 27.96
C GLY A 774 8.03 21.65 26.67
N HIS A 775 6.74 21.36 26.61
CA HIS A 775 5.93 21.54 25.41
C HIS A 775 5.25 22.92 25.42
N LEU A 776 5.11 23.59 24.27
CA LEU A 776 4.37 24.86 24.17
C LEU A 776 2.87 24.64 23.89
N SER A 777 2.54 23.71 22.98
CA SER A 777 1.23 23.07 22.88
C SER A 777 1.25 21.79 23.74
N PRO A 778 0.65 21.76 24.94
CA PRO A 778 0.77 20.62 25.84
C PRO A 778 -0.34 19.58 25.61
N ASP A 779 0.04 18.31 25.66
CA ASP A 779 -0.83 17.13 25.64
C ASP A 779 -2.09 17.25 26.54
N GLU A 780 -1.97 17.84 27.74
CA GLU A 780 -3.11 18.01 28.65
C GLU A 780 -4.20 18.95 28.10
N HIS A 781 -3.89 19.83 27.14
CA HIS A 781 -4.87 20.71 26.47
C HIS A 781 -5.48 20.09 25.20
N GLN A 782 -5.02 18.89 24.81
CA GLN A 782 -5.52 18.12 23.68
C GLN A 782 -6.42 16.98 24.15
N ALA A 783 -7.36 16.56 23.29
CA ALA A 783 -8.40 15.59 23.62
C ALA A 783 -8.36 14.33 22.73
N ASP A 784 -8.19 14.47 21.41
CA ASP A 784 -8.05 13.33 20.50
C ASP A 784 -6.64 12.72 20.61
N PRO A 785 -6.47 11.38 20.56
CA PRO A 785 -5.16 10.74 20.62
C PRO A 785 -4.16 11.22 19.56
N ASP A 786 -4.60 11.57 18.35
CA ASP A 786 -3.71 12.11 17.33
C ASP A 786 -3.29 13.56 17.65
N ASP A 787 -4.19 14.37 18.22
CA ASP A 787 -3.85 15.74 18.63
C ASP A 787 -2.80 15.72 19.75
N LYS A 788 -2.93 14.74 20.66
CA LYS A 788 -1.96 14.48 21.73
C LYS A 788 -0.61 14.02 21.16
N ALA A 789 -0.62 13.03 20.26
CA ALA A 789 0.58 12.53 19.59
C ALA A 789 1.34 13.66 18.88
N ALA A 790 0.63 14.52 18.16
CA ALA A 790 1.21 15.66 17.44
C ALA A 790 1.93 16.68 18.35
N THR A 791 1.74 16.66 19.67
CA THR A 791 2.50 17.55 20.58
C THR A 791 3.97 17.12 20.76
N TYR A 792 4.32 15.87 20.42
CA TYR A 792 5.64 15.27 20.63
C TYR A 792 6.62 15.48 19.46
N THR A 793 6.54 16.62 18.74
CA THR A 793 7.60 17.08 17.82
C THR A 793 8.58 18.01 18.55
N LEU A 794 9.89 17.93 18.26
CA LEU A 794 10.88 18.81 18.88
C LEU A 794 10.72 20.27 18.47
N THR A 795 10.04 20.57 17.36
CA THR A 795 9.65 21.94 17.01
C THR A 795 8.56 22.50 17.93
N ASN A 796 7.94 21.71 18.82
CA ASN A 796 7.01 22.18 19.86
C ASN A 796 7.63 22.21 21.26
N VAL A 797 8.94 21.92 21.38
CA VAL A 797 9.64 21.71 22.65
C VAL A 797 10.70 22.77 22.93
N VAL A 798 10.82 23.14 24.20
CA VAL A 798 11.86 24.04 24.73
C VAL A 798 12.53 23.44 25.98
N PRO A 799 13.80 23.78 26.29
CA PRO A 799 14.45 23.39 27.53
C PRO A 799 13.80 24.05 28.77
N GLN A 800 12.94 23.33 29.49
CA GLN A 800 12.39 23.80 30.77
C GLN A 800 13.23 23.28 31.93
N VAL A 801 13.58 24.13 32.91
CA VAL A 801 14.21 23.67 34.16
C VAL A 801 13.29 22.69 34.87
N ARG A 802 13.85 21.57 35.30
CA ARG A 802 13.09 20.42 35.81
C ARG A 802 12.07 20.77 36.89
N GLU A 803 12.49 21.55 37.89
CA GLU A 803 11.63 21.99 39.00
C GLU A 803 10.51 22.96 38.56
N PHE A 804 10.68 23.68 37.45
CA PHE A 804 9.65 24.55 36.88
C PHE A 804 8.60 23.74 36.11
N ASN A 805 9.05 22.85 35.21
CA ASN A 805 8.18 21.98 34.40
C ASN A 805 7.25 21.15 35.29
N ILE A 806 7.82 20.27 36.12
CA ILE A 806 7.04 19.28 36.89
C ILE A 806 6.22 19.90 38.03
N GLY A 807 6.50 21.15 38.37
CA GLY A 807 5.92 21.90 39.48
C GLY A 807 5.02 23.07 39.00
N PRO A 808 5.44 24.34 39.16
CA PRO A 808 4.59 25.50 38.90
C PRO A 808 3.98 25.58 37.49
N TRP A 809 4.72 25.17 36.44
CA TRP A 809 4.23 25.27 35.06
C TRP A 809 3.10 24.26 34.80
N LYS A 810 3.35 22.97 35.01
CA LYS A 810 2.33 21.90 34.94
C LYS A 810 1.10 22.19 35.82
N ALA A 811 1.31 22.76 37.02
CA ALA A 811 0.21 23.14 37.90
C ALA A 811 -0.69 24.24 37.30
N GLN A 812 -0.12 25.15 36.49
CA GLN A 812 -0.87 26.17 35.78
C GLN A 812 -1.51 25.66 34.48
N GLU A 813 -0.86 24.79 33.70
CA GLU A 813 -1.48 24.09 32.55
C GLU A 813 -2.79 23.43 32.98
N HIS A 814 -2.71 22.59 34.03
CA HIS A 814 -3.84 21.92 34.65
C HIS A 814 -4.94 22.88 35.14
N ARG A 815 -4.57 24.10 35.54
CA ARG A 815 -5.51 25.17 35.96
C ARG A 815 -6.21 25.81 34.77
N ILE A 816 -5.50 26.10 33.69
CA ILE A 816 -6.06 26.63 32.45
C ILE A 816 -7.04 25.63 31.86
N ARG A 817 -6.68 24.34 31.78
CA ARG A 817 -7.60 23.27 31.35
C ARG A 817 -8.90 23.25 32.16
N LYS A 818 -8.82 23.29 33.49
CA LYS A 818 -10.00 23.33 34.37
C LYS A 818 -10.85 24.59 34.14
N ARG A 819 -10.24 25.76 33.98
CA ARG A 819 -10.94 27.03 33.71
C ARG A 819 -11.68 26.97 32.37
N LEU A 820 -11.01 26.55 31.30
CA LEU A 820 -11.60 26.51 29.96
C LEU A 820 -12.66 25.40 29.83
N ASN A 821 -12.44 24.20 30.38
CA ASN A 821 -13.46 23.15 30.45
C ASN A 821 -14.74 23.60 31.15
N ASN A 822 -14.63 24.33 32.27
CA ASN A 822 -15.78 24.67 33.09
C ASN A 822 -16.53 25.91 32.59
N TYR A 823 -15.82 26.89 32.03
CA TYR A 823 -16.39 28.23 31.81
C TYR A 823 -16.29 28.75 30.36
N CYS A 824 -15.45 28.18 29.49
CA CYS A 824 -15.48 28.51 28.07
C CYS A 824 -16.56 27.68 27.34
N ARG A 825 -17.41 28.33 26.55
CA ARG A 825 -18.52 27.70 25.82
C ARG A 825 -18.22 27.57 24.31
N GLY A 826 -17.57 28.58 23.73
CA GLY A 826 -17.11 28.58 22.34
C GLY A 826 -15.71 27.97 22.13
N LYS A 827 -15.10 28.26 20.96
CA LYS A 827 -13.70 27.90 20.65
C LYS A 827 -12.75 28.77 21.49
N ALA A 828 -11.91 28.15 22.31
CA ALA A 828 -10.82 28.84 23.01
C ALA A 828 -9.52 28.73 22.21
N TYR A 829 -8.92 29.87 21.90
CA TYR A 829 -7.60 29.99 21.28
C TYR A 829 -6.55 30.18 22.36
N VAL A 830 -5.39 29.55 22.24
CA VAL A 830 -4.29 29.62 23.20
C VAL A 830 -2.98 29.81 22.45
N VAL A 831 -2.15 30.75 22.91
CA VAL A 831 -0.80 30.98 22.42
C VAL A 831 0.15 30.85 23.59
N THR A 832 1.09 29.91 23.50
CA THR A 832 2.17 29.71 24.47
C THR A 832 3.49 30.02 23.80
N GLY A 833 4.35 30.83 24.41
CA GLY A 833 5.65 31.19 23.86
C GLY A 833 6.73 31.38 24.92
N ILE A 834 7.90 31.79 24.45
CA ILE A 834 9.10 31.94 25.28
C ILE A 834 9.72 33.34 25.18
N THR A 835 10.77 33.54 25.95
CA THR A 835 11.76 34.61 25.77
C THR A 835 13.16 34.02 25.89
N THR A 836 14.14 34.44 25.09
CA THR A 836 15.54 33.97 25.17
C THR A 836 16.45 35.05 25.75
N SER A 837 17.64 34.66 26.23
CA SER A 837 18.67 35.58 26.77
C SER A 837 20.08 35.30 26.23
N GLY A 838 20.18 34.59 25.09
CA GLY A 838 21.46 34.16 24.51
C GLY A 838 22.15 32.99 25.23
N ASN A 839 21.52 32.42 26.27
CA ASN A 839 21.96 31.15 26.86
C ASN A 839 21.52 29.98 25.97
N MET A 840 22.43 29.06 25.66
CA MET A 840 22.16 27.91 24.77
C MET A 840 22.70 26.60 25.37
N ILE A 841 22.06 25.48 25.03
CA ILE A 841 22.61 24.13 25.28
C ILE A 841 23.75 23.87 24.29
N ARG A 842 24.85 23.31 24.79
CA ARG A 842 26.02 22.96 23.97
C ARG A 842 26.13 21.46 23.75
N HIS A 843 26.30 21.07 22.49
CA HIS A 843 26.54 19.70 22.03
C HIS A 843 27.89 19.69 21.30
N HIS A 844 28.81 18.79 21.68
CA HIS A 844 30.18 18.76 21.14
C HIS A 844 30.91 20.14 21.15
N ASN A 845 30.65 20.95 22.19
CA ASN A 845 31.09 22.35 22.35
C ASN A 845 30.51 23.37 21.35
N ILE A 846 29.62 22.98 20.45
CA ILE A 846 28.86 23.89 19.58
C ILE A 846 27.57 24.31 20.31
N ASP A 847 27.20 25.59 20.26
CA ASP A 847 25.92 26.08 20.77
C ASP A 847 24.78 25.63 19.82
N ARG A 848 23.70 25.06 20.36
CA ARG A 848 22.63 24.39 19.59
C ARG A 848 21.25 24.98 19.84
N VAL A 849 20.69 24.71 21.01
CA VAL A 849 19.28 24.99 21.34
C VAL A 849 19.21 26.09 22.38
N ALA A 850 18.52 27.19 22.09
CA ALA A 850 18.38 28.29 23.03
C ALA A 850 17.56 27.90 24.27
N ILE A 851 18.02 28.36 25.43
CA ILE A 851 17.42 28.12 26.73
C ILE A 851 16.48 29.29 27.04
N PRO A 852 15.16 29.06 27.16
CA PRO A 852 14.22 30.13 27.46
C PRO A 852 14.42 30.66 28.89
N THR A 853 14.23 31.96 29.07
CA THR A 853 14.38 32.68 30.34
C THR A 853 13.02 32.80 31.04
N TYR A 854 11.99 33.21 30.29
CA TYR A 854 10.60 33.15 30.71
C TYR A 854 9.79 32.29 29.74
N LEU A 855 8.80 31.57 30.26
CA LEU A 855 7.73 30.98 29.48
C LEU A 855 6.44 31.74 29.78
N TRP A 856 5.63 31.96 28.75
CA TRP A 856 4.37 32.70 28.83
C TRP A 856 3.27 31.99 28.06
N SER A 857 2.02 32.18 28.49
CA SER A 857 0.86 31.68 27.76
C SER A 857 -0.36 32.56 27.99
N ALA A 858 -1.13 32.79 26.93
CA ALA A 858 -2.35 33.58 26.92
C ALA A 858 -3.47 32.83 26.19
N TYR A 859 -4.70 33.01 26.63
CA TYR A 859 -5.88 32.43 25.98
C TYR A 859 -6.94 33.50 25.67
N CYS A 860 -7.77 33.21 24.67
CA CYS A 860 -8.88 34.01 24.20
C CYS A 860 -10.11 33.09 24.00
N CYS A 861 -11.20 33.37 24.73
CA CYS A 861 -12.50 32.71 24.61
C CYS A 861 -13.61 33.75 24.74
N THR A 862 -14.23 34.11 23.62
CA THR A 862 -15.24 35.19 23.54
C THR A 862 -16.63 34.78 24.02
N ASP A 863 -17.00 33.51 23.87
CA ASP A 863 -18.24 32.92 24.40
C ASP A 863 -17.94 32.10 25.67
N PHE A 864 -18.32 32.64 26.83
CA PHE A 864 -18.01 32.09 28.14
C PHE A 864 -19.17 32.27 29.12
N ASP A 865 -19.14 31.52 30.23
CA ASP A 865 -20.20 31.58 31.22
C ASP A 865 -20.18 32.87 32.06
N HIS A 866 -21.06 33.81 31.74
CA HIS A 866 -21.23 35.05 32.51
C HIS A 866 -21.75 34.82 33.94
N ASN A 867 -22.22 33.62 34.30
CA ASN A 867 -22.58 33.24 35.67
C ASN A 867 -21.40 32.60 36.44
N ALA A 868 -20.22 32.49 35.84
CA ALA A 868 -19.03 31.96 36.52
C ALA A 868 -18.71 32.76 37.81
N PRO A 869 -18.12 32.10 38.84
CA PRO A 869 -17.64 32.78 40.04
C PRO A 869 -16.72 33.94 39.68
N TYR A 870 -16.80 35.05 40.42
CA TYR A 870 -16.06 36.29 40.09
C TYR A 870 -14.56 36.05 39.84
N GLU A 871 -13.92 35.22 40.67
CA GLU A 871 -12.49 34.84 40.59
C GLU A 871 -12.05 34.16 39.28
N GLU A 872 -12.99 33.57 38.54
CA GLU A 872 -12.73 33.01 37.20
C GLU A 872 -13.34 33.92 36.12
N ARG A 873 -14.49 34.56 36.39
CA ARG A 873 -15.20 35.45 35.45
C ARG A 873 -14.41 36.71 35.07
N TYR A 874 -13.56 37.26 35.94
CA TYR A 874 -12.70 38.39 35.55
C TYR A 874 -11.56 37.99 34.60
N LYS A 875 -11.34 36.69 34.40
CA LYS A 875 -10.28 36.11 33.55
C LYS A 875 -10.82 35.69 32.17
N PHE A 876 -11.93 36.30 31.75
CA PHE A 876 -12.55 36.15 30.44
C PHE A 876 -12.96 37.53 29.88
N PRO A 877 -12.97 37.75 28.55
CA PRO A 877 -12.76 36.73 27.51
C PRO A 877 -11.30 36.26 27.36
N ALA A 878 -10.32 37.05 27.81
CA ALA A 878 -8.90 36.71 27.68
C ALA A 878 -8.09 36.97 28.96
N PHE A 879 -7.08 36.13 29.18
CA PHE A 879 -6.12 36.24 30.29
C PHE A 879 -4.80 35.58 29.92
N ALA A 880 -3.75 35.91 30.67
CA ALA A 880 -2.39 35.49 30.41
C ALA A 880 -1.64 35.13 31.70
N HIS A 881 -0.48 34.51 31.54
CA HIS A 881 0.48 34.28 32.62
C HIS A 881 1.91 34.14 32.08
N TYR A 882 2.90 34.38 32.93
CA TYR A 882 4.28 33.98 32.68
C TYR A 882 4.91 33.36 33.93
N GLY A 883 5.99 32.60 33.75
CA GLY A 883 6.88 32.13 34.82
C GLY A 883 8.34 32.18 34.39
N LEU A 884 9.24 32.42 35.35
CA LEU A 884 10.69 32.34 35.14
C LEU A 884 11.13 30.88 35.06
N ASN A 885 11.89 30.53 34.03
CA ASN A 885 12.43 29.19 33.79
C ASN A 885 13.66 28.90 34.69
N ASP A 886 13.44 28.89 36.01
CA ASP A 886 14.48 28.78 37.03
C ASP A 886 14.21 27.60 37.98
N LYS A 887 15.18 27.30 38.85
CA LYS A 887 15.08 26.30 39.89
C LYS A 887 14.42 26.80 41.19
N VAL A 888 14.47 28.11 41.46
CA VAL A 888 14.11 28.68 42.78
C VAL A 888 13.06 29.80 42.71
N ASN A 889 13.23 30.77 41.82
CA ASN A 889 12.35 31.93 41.64
C ASN A 889 11.23 31.69 40.61
N ASN A 890 10.86 30.42 40.43
CA ASN A 890 10.10 29.91 39.29
C ASN A 890 8.57 30.01 39.43
N LYS A 891 8.10 31.06 40.10
CA LYS A 891 6.67 31.31 40.33
C LYS A 891 5.98 31.77 39.04
N VAL A 892 4.82 31.20 38.77
CA VAL A 892 3.94 31.63 37.68
C VAL A 892 3.01 32.75 38.18
N VAL A 893 2.86 33.81 37.38
CA VAL A 893 2.06 35.00 37.70
C VAL A 893 0.97 35.16 36.64
N GLU A 894 -0.32 35.10 37.04
CA GLU A 894 -1.44 35.40 36.12
C GLU A 894 -1.70 36.92 36.00
N MET A 895 -2.07 37.39 34.80
CA MET A 895 -2.40 38.79 34.52
C MET A 895 -3.26 38.94 33.24
N SER A 896 -3.78 40.15 32.99
CA SER A 896 -4.42 40.51 31.72
C SER A 896 -3.43 40.46 30.55
N VAL A 897 -3.86 40.00 29.37
CA VAL A 897 -3.01 39.86 28.15
C VAL A 897 -2.15 41.10 27.89
N LYS A 898 -2.75 42.30 27.91
CA LYS A 898 -2.05 43.58 27.75
C LYS A 898 -0.84 43.78 28.67
N LYS A 899 -0.90 43.29 29.92
CA LYS A 899 0.23 43.36 30.87
C LYS A 899 1.35 42.36 30.55
N LEU A 900 1.01 41.23 29.94
CA LEU A 900 2.01 40.32 29.38
C LEU A 900 2.67 40.97 28.17
N GLU A 901 1.90 41.62 27.29
CA GLU A 901 2.44 42.34 26.12
C GLU A 901 3.36 43.50 26.55
N ASP A 902 2.95 44.32 27.53
CA ASP A 902 3.79 45.37 28.13
C ASP A 902 5.09 44.80 28.74
N PHE A 903 5.01 43.62 29.37
CA PHE A 903 6.17 42.91 29.92
C PHE A 903 7.10 42.39 28.81
N LEU A 904 6.57 41.76 27.76
CA LEU A 904 7.37 41.23 26.65
C LEU A 904 8.07 42.36 25.89
N LYS A 905 7.36 43.47 25.61
CA LYS A 905 7.91 44.70 24.99
C LYS A 905 9.00 45.39 25.81
N SER A 906 9.12 45.08 27.10
CA SER A 906 10.14 45.64 28.00
C SER A 906 11.23 44.63 28.40
N SER A 907 11.15 43.38 27.95
CA SER A 907 12.10 42.31 28.32
C SER A 907 12.63 41.46 27.17
N THR A 908 12.24 41.72 25.92
CA THR A 908 12.54 40.84 24.76
C THR A 908 12.81 41.59 23.45
N PHE A 909 13.05 40.83 22.37
CA PHE A 909 13.26 41.28 21.00
C PHE A 909 11.98 41.71 20.26
N VAL A 910 10.78 41.55 20.85
CA VAL A 910 9.50 41.87 20.14
C VAL A 910 9.37 43.35 19.79
N ASP A 911 8.70 43.65 18.68
CA ASP A 911 8.44 45.03 18.29
C ASP A 911 7.51 45.75 19.30
N LYS A 912 7.61 47.09 19.36
CA LYS A 912 6.74 47.93 20.22
C LYS A 912 5.24 47.75 19.91
N ASN A 913 4.92 47.36 18.68
CA ASN A 913 3.57 47.06 18.20
C ASN A 913 3.12 45.62 18.51
N PHE A 914 3.92 44.80 19.21
CA PHE A 914 3.59 43.41 19.49
C PHE A 914 2.19 43.21 20.12
N GLN A 915 1.43 42.25 19.63
CA GLN A 915 0.09 41.91 20.13
C GLN A 915 -0.17 40.42 19.94
N ILE A 916 -0.72 39.75 20.96
CA ILE A 916 -0.91 38.29 20.98
C ILE A 916 -2.25 37.89 20.32
N PHE A 917 -3.29 38.71 20.52
CA PHE A 917 -4.60 38.53 19.89
C PHE A 917 -5.07 39.85 19.30
N VAL A 918 -5.52 39.84 18.04
CA VAL A 918 -6.11 41.01 17.39
C VAL A 918 -7.27 41.58 18.23
N ASP A 919 -7.34 42.91 18.29
CA ASP A 919 -8.31 43.69 19.09
C ASP A 919 -8.41 43.27 20.58
N ASP A 920 -7.31 42.83 21.20
CA ASP A 920 -7.25 42.37 22.61
C ASP A 920 -8.29 41.26 22.94
N CYS A 921 -8.68 40.42 21.96
CA CYS A 921 -9.78 39.43 22.05
C CYS A 921 -11.19 40.03 22.23
N VAL A 922 -11.41 41.28 21.82
CA VAL A 922 -12.74 41.93 21.81
C VAL A 922 -13.50 41.58 20.52
N PRO A 923 -14.73 41.03 20.59
CA PRO A 923 -15.55 40.79 19.40
C PRO A 923 -15.88 42.09 18.65
N PRO A 924 -15.82 42.12 17.31
CA PRO A 924 -16.20 43.30 16.53
C PRO A 924 -17.69 43.63 16.74
N ALA A 925 -17.98 44.92 16.96
CA ALA A 925 -19.33 45.38 17.25
C ALA A 925 -20.26 45.20 16.04
N SER A 926 -21.34 44.42 16.21
CA SER A 926 -22.25 44.05 15.11
C SER A 926 -22.89 45.27 14.42
N PRO A 927 -22.71 45.46 13.09
CA PRO A 927 -23.12 46.68 12.39
C PRO A 927 -24.61 46.73 12.01
N HIS A 928 -25.53 46.29 12.87
CA HIS A 928 -26.97 46.54 12.71
C HIS A 928 -27.75 46.68 14.03
N THR A 929 -27.58 47.81 14.73
CA THR A 929 -28.66 48.37 15.58
C THR A 929 -28.58 49.90 15.66
N SER A 930 -28.89 50.56 14.55
CA SER A 930 -28.89 52.03 14.46
C SER A 930 -30.16 52.64 15.07
N GLN A 931 -30.15 52.97 16.36
CA GLN A 931 -30.97 54.05 16.96
C GLN A 931 -30.24 54.71 18.16
N PRO A 932 -30.59 55.95 18.56
CA PRO A 932 -29.53 56.94 18.82
C PRO A 932 -29.13 57.18 20.28
N ARG A 933 -27.83 57.44 20.41
CA ARG A 933 -27.13 58.29 21.41
C ARG A 933 -28.03 59.16 22.33
N ALA A 934 -28.25 58.70 23.55
CA ALA A 934 -28.70 59.54 24.67
C ALA A 934 -27.49 59.93 25.55
N SER A 935 -27.34 61.23 25.83
CA SER A 935 -26.22 61.77 26.63
C SER A 935 -26.52 61.72 28.15
N PRO A 936 -25.49 61.70 29.03
CA PRO A 936 -25.65 61.21 30.41
C PRO A 936 -26.27 62.23 31.39
N THR A 937 -27.23 61.79 32.20
CA THR A 937 -27.83 62.57 33.29
C THR A 937 -27.36 62.12 34.68
N ARG A 938 -26.62 63.03 35.33
CA ARG A 938 -25.89 62.90 36.59
C ARG A 938 -26.76 63.12 37.83
N LYS A 939 -26.87 62.13 38.73
CA LYS A 939 -27.15 62.22 40.21
C LYS A 939 -26.91 60.81 40.80
N ARG A 940 -26.14 60.55 41.87
CA ARG A 940 -25.72 61.23 43.13
C ARG A 940 -26.75 61.11 44.27
N GLY A 941 -26.39 60.32 45.29
CA GLY A 941 -27.13 60.12 46.55
C GLY A 941 -28.04 58.88 46.55
N ARG A 942 -28.36 58.26 47.69
CA ARG A 942 -28.00 58.60 49.09
C ARG A 942 -28.17 57.40 50.06
N GLU A 943 -27.34 57.36 51.10
CA GLU A 943 -27.42 56.69 52.44
C GLU A 943 -28.58 55.69 52.72
N SER A 944 -28.31 54.44 53.14
CA SER A 944 -28.27 53.92 54.55
C SER A 944 -29.68 53.70 55.18
N VAL A 945 -29.99 52.69 56.00
CA VAL A 945 -29.51 52.32 57.37
C VAL A 945 -30.04 50.92 57.80
N SER A 946 -29.49 50.34 58.89
CA SER A 946 -29.90 49.16 59.70
C SER A 946 -31.39 49.04 60.13
N ALA A 947 -31.95 47.97 60.75
CA ALA A 947 -31.67 46.51 60.93
C ALA A 947 -32.80 45.88 61.82
N LEU A 948 -32.61 44.63 62.31
CA LEU A 948 -33.20 43.97 63.51
C LEU A 948 -34.66 43.42 63.49
N ARG A 949 -34.77 42.09 63.77
CA ARG A 949 -35.68 41.37 64.74
C ARG A 949 -37.23 41.52 64.61
N GLU A 950 -38.11 40.51 64.85
CA GLU A 950 -38.17 39.42 65.86
C GLU A 950 -39.03 38.18 65.44
N ARG A 951 -38.93 37.08 66.24
CA ARG A 951 -39.95 36.09 66.78
C ARG A 951 -41.23 35.69 65.98
N ALA A 952 -41.94 34.56 66.19
CA ALA A 952 -41.98 33.45 67.18
C ALA A 952 -42.47 32.15 66.43
N SER A 953 -42.34 30.85 66.81
CA SER A 953 -42.46 30.00 68.02
C SER A 953 -43.78 29.19 68.13
N VAL A 954 -43.68 27.85 68.34
CA VAL A 954 -44.75 26.88 68.77
C VAL A 954 -45.82 26.55 67.69
N THR A 955 -46.41 25.35 67.50
CA THR A 955 -46.41 24.00 68.17
C THR A 955 -45.89 22.90 67.17
N GLY A 956 -46.14 21.56 67.21
CA GLY A 956 -46.90 20.66 68.10
C GLY A 956 -46.91 19.14 67.74
N THR A 957 -47.78 18.39 68.42
CA THR A 957 -48.04 16.92 68.51
C THR A 957 -49.29 16.45 67.69
N GLU A 958 -49.68 15.18 67.45
CA GLU A 958 -49.43 13.86 68.10
C GLU A 958 -49.88 12.62 67.23
N ARG A 959 -49.26 11.42 67.42
CA ARG A 959 -49.84 10.02 67.34
C ARG A 959 -50.53 9.47 66.05
N ALA A 960 -50.77 8.14 65.83
CA ALA A 960 -50.40 6.86 66.48
C ALA A 960 -50.70 5.58 65.61
N ARG A 961 -50.02 4.43 65.91
CA ARG A 961 -50.46 3.00 65.74
C ARG A 961 -50.64 2.46 64.28
N GLU A 962 -50.62 1.16 63.91
CA GLU A 962 -50.39 -0.19 64.52
C GLU A 962 -50.19 -1.27 63.39
N ARG A 963 -49.97 -2.61 63.51
CA ARG A 963 -49.75 -3.65 64.57
C ARG A 963 -49.14 -4.95 63.95
N GLN A 964 -48.24 -5.69 64.63
CA GLN A 964 -47.83 -7.13 64.40
C GLN A 964 -47.24 -7.53 62.99
N GLY A 965 -46.52 -8.66 62.78
CA GLY A 965 -45.85 -9.61 63.70
C GLY A 965 -45.61 -11.04 63.12
N VAL A 966 -44.45 -11.67 63.45
CA VAL A 966 -44.14 -13.16 63.46
C VAL A 966 -43.65 -13.90 62.16
N ARG A 967 -42.41 -14.45 62.22
CA ARG A 967 -41.78 -15.69 61.62
C ARG A 967 -41.99 -16.11 60.13
N ALA A 968 -41.19 -17.01 59.50
CA ALA A 968 -39.75 -17.37 59.55
C ALA A 968 -39.39 -18.49 58.52
N ASN A 969 -38.13 -18.52 58.03
CA ASN A 969 -37.35 -19.64 57.46
C ASN A 969 -37.75 -20.39 56.14
N ARG A 970 -36.80 -20.34 55.17
CA ARG A 970 -36.20 -21.42 54.33
C ARG A 970 -37.04 -22.59 53.79
N GLY A 971 -36.92 -22.85 52.47
CA GLY A 971 -37.11 -24.21 51.89
C GLY A 971 -37.08 -24.31 50.34
N SER A 972 -36.01 -24.90 49.79
CA SER A 972 -35.88 -25.78 48.59
C SER A 972 -36.72 -25.64 47.29
N GLU A 973 -36.05 -25.94 46.16
CA GLU A 973 -36.58 -26.29 44.81
C GLU A 973 -37.20 -27.73 44.79
N PRO A 974 -37.66 -28.37 43.65
CA PRO A 974 -37.72 -27.94 42.23
C PRO A 974 -39.02 -28.36 41.43
N LEU A 975 -38.97 -28.23 40.08
CA LEU A 975 -39.77 -28.92 39.00
C LEU A 975 -41.25 -28.51 38.68
N VAL A 976 -41.45 -27.76 37.56
CA VAL A 976 -42.03 -28.15 36.23
C VAL A 976 -43.30 -29.07 36.18
N PRO A 977 -44.28 -28.93 35.23
CA PRO A 977 -44.57 -27.92 34.18
C PRO A 977 -46.04 -27.37 34.15
N GLU A 978 -46.33 -26.33 33.33
CA GLU A 978 -47.44 -26.42 32.35
C GLU A 978 -47.31 -25.41 31.16
N ARG A 979 -48.33 -25.32 30.28
CA ARG A 979 -48.23 -24.85 28.89
C ARG A 979 -49.31 -23.79 28.57
N VAL A 980 -49.02 -22.72 27.82
CA VAL A 980 -49.90 -22.12 26.76
C VAL A 980 -49.25 -20.93 26.00
N ARG A 981 -49.23 -21.07 24.66
CA ARG A 981 -49.18 -20.12 23.52
C ARG A 981 -48.35 -18.80 23.54
N LYS A 982 -47.56 -18.65 22.46
CA LYS A 982 -46.97 -17.40 21.92
C LYS A 982 -48.05 -16.39 21.42
N PRO A 983 -47.63 -15.17 21.02
CA PRO A 983 -47.52 -14.90 19.57
C PRO A 983 -46.08 -14.61 19.09
N ASP A 984 -45.79 -14.91 17.83
CA ASP A 984 -44.49 -14.61 17.20
C ASP A 984 -44.42 -13.18 16.64
N ARG A 985 -43.27 -12.52 16.88
CA ARG A 985 -42.67 -11.60 15.90
C ARG A 985 -41.16 -11.53 16.12
N THR A 986 -40.41 -11.91 15.10
CA THR A 986 -38.94 -11.91 15.09
C THR A 986 -38.40 -10.55 14.67
N THR A 987 -37.37 -10.07 15.38
CA THR A 987 -36.46 -9.01 14.90
C THR A 987 -35.06 -9.35 15.40
N GLN A 988 -34.10 -9.48 14.48
CA GLN A 988 -32.71 -9.81 14.81
C GLN A 988 -31.91 -8.53 15.16
N PRO A 989 -30.87 -8.62 16.02
CA PRO A 989 -29.91 -7.53 16.16
C PRO A 989 -29.06 -7.42 14.88
N GLY A 990 -28.96 -6.22 14.32
CA GLY A 990 -28.24 -5.97 13.08
C GLY A 990 -26.72 -5.97 13.25
N SER A 991 -26.03 -6.70 12.39
CA SER A 991 -24.58 -6.59 12.15
C SER A 991 -24.34 -6.13 10.71
N ASP A 992 -23.12 -5.61 10.47
CA ASP A 992 -22.56 -5.16 9.19
C ASP A 992 -23.07 -3.85 8.54
N CYS A 993 -22.10 -2.92 8.44
CA CYS A 993 -21.79 -2.07 7.28
C CYS A 993 -22.78 -1.00 6.73
N CYS A 994 -22.19 0.19 6.51
CA CYS A 994 -22.50 1.21 5.48
C CYS A 994 -23.62 2.25 5.72
N LEU A 995 -23.30 3.50 5.33
CA LEU A 995 -24.20 4.66 5.24
C LEU A 995 -24.97 4.69 3.90
N SER A 996 -26.07 5.45 3.87
CA SER A 996 -26.91 5.68 2.67
C SER A 996 -27.15 7.20 2.45
N PRO A 997 -27.30 7.71 1.20
CA PRO A 997 -27.11 9.14 0.89
C PRO A 997 -28.40 9.92 0.55
N ILE A 998 -28.35 11.25 0.69
CA ILE A 998 -29.28 12.21 0.05
C ILE A 998 -28.51 13.44 -0.46
N MET A 999 -28.94 13.97 -1.61
CA MET A 999 -28.54 15.21 -2.30
C MET A 999 -27.16 15.29 -2.97
N THR A 1000 -27.20 15.24 -4.30
CA THR A 1000 -26.17 15.70 -5.25
C THR A 1000 -26.84 16.42 -6.42
N TYR A 1001 -26.59 17.71 -6.59
CA TYR A 1001 -26.81 18.50 -7.83
C TYR A 1001 -26.10 19.86 -7.73
N LEU A 1002 -25.93 20.56 -8.86
CA LEU A 1002 -25.20 21.84 -9.08
C LEU A 1002 -23.66 21.74 -9.10
N MET A 1003 -23.07 21.46 -10.27
CA MET A 1003 -21.71 21.91 -10.66
C MET A 1003 -21.36 21.50 -12.12
N LEU A 1004 -21.58 22.37 -13.10
CA LEU A 1004 -21.30 22.18 -14.56
C LEU A 1004 -20.94 23.57 -15.15
N ASP A 1005 -19.69 23.85 -15.60
CA ASP A 1005 -19.36 25.08 -16.36
C ASP A 1005 -18.03 25.06 -17.19
N ALA A 1006 -16.82 24.99 -16.58
CA ALA A 1006 -15.54 25.35 -17.24
C ALA A 1006 -14.29 24.41 -17.06
N LEU A 1007 -14.10 23.41 -17.93
CA LEU A 1007 -12.87 22.59 -18.13
C LEU A 1007 -12.82 22.06 -19.57
N ALA A 1008 -12.45 22.94 -20.50
CA ALA A 1008 -12.08 22.55 -21.86
C ALA A 1008 -11.13 23.60 -22.45
N LEU A 1009 -9.81 23.44 -22.28
CA LEU A 1009 -8.82 24.20 -23.06
C LEU A 1009 -7.42 23.54 -23.07
N LEU A 1010 -6.90 23.33 -24.29
CA LEU A 1010 -5.49 23.16 -24.69
C LEU A 1010 -4.62 21.98 -24.15
N LEU A 1011 -4.44 20.98 -25.03
CA LEU A 1011 -3.14 20.46 -25.43
C LEU A 1011 -2.87 20.90 -26.88
N LEU A 1012 -1.61 21.17 -27.30
CA LEU A 1012 -1.08 20.90 -28.68
C LEU A 1012 0.36 21.43 -28.98
N VAL A 1013 1.02 20.75 -29.94
CA VAL A 1013 2.24 21.09 -30.76
C VAL A 1013 3.66 20.86 -30.17
N CYS A 1014 4.57 20.34 -31.03
CA CYS A 1014 5.94 19.89 -30.74
C CYS A 1014 6.98 20.35 -31.82
N ALA A 1015 8.22 19.82 -31.73
CA ALA A 1015 9.25 19.67 -32.78
C ALA A 1015 10.44 20.71 -32.81
N PRO A 1016 11.54 20.51 -33.59
CA PRO A 1016 12.94 20.45 -33.06
C PRO A 1016 13.79 21.66 -33.51
N MET A 1017 15.08 21.94 -33.20
CA MET A 1017 16.23 21.43 -32.40
C MET A 1017 17.26 22.64 -32.32
N GLY A 1018 18.42 22.67 -31.60
CA GLY A 1018 19.41 23.80 -31.71
C GLY A 1018 20.69 24.07 -30.81
N HIS A 1019 21.99 24.11 -31.31
CA HIS A 1019 23.38 24.30 -30.71
C HIS A 1019 24.30 25.51 -31.14
N ALA A 1020 25.50 25.64 -30.50
CA ALA A 1020 26.13 26.77 -29.77
C ALA A 1020 26.95 27.85 -30.52
N GLY A 1021 27.25 28.96 -29.81
CA GLY A 1021 28.17 30.03 -30.26
C GLY A 1021 28.15 31.31 -29.40
N VAL A 1022 29.32 31.89 -29.12
CA VAL A 1022 29.50 33.16 -28.36
C VAL A 1022 29.11 34.38 -29.22
N VAL A 1023 28.56 35.44 -28.61
CA VAL A 1023 28.01 36.60 -29.34
C VAL A 1023 28.42 37.94 -28.70
N GLU A 1024 28.78 38.95 -29.49
CA GLU A 1024 29.14 40.28 -28.94
C GLU A 1024 27.93 41.03 -28.36
N ASP A 1025 26.74 40.80 -28.94
CA ASP A 1025 25.48 41.23 -28.35
C ASP A 1025 24.32 40.26 -28.65
N PHE A 1026 23.48 40.04 -27.64
CA PHE A 1026 22.37 39.09 -27.72
C PHE A 1026 21.30 39.49 -28.76
N ASN A 1027 21.17 40.79 -29.07
CA ASN A 1027 20.18 41.28 -30.03
C ASN A 1027 20.46 40.87 -31.49
N HIS A 1028 21.73 40.69 -31.83
CA HIS A 1028 22.19 40.46 -33.21
C HIS A 1028 22.21 38.98 -33.63
N ALA A 1029 22.13 38.05 -32.67
CA ALA A 1029 22.02 36.62 -32.95
C ALA A 1029 20.56 36.17 -32.97
N GLU A 1030 20.07 35.76 -34.14
CA GLU A 1030 18.67 35.34 -34.31
C GLU A 1030 18.23 34.31 -33.25
N ARG A 1031 17.03 34.56 -32.71
CA ARG A 1031 16.35 33.79 -31.65
C ARG A 1031 17.06 33.69 -30.29
N CYS A 1032 18.27 34.22 -30.11
CA CYS A 1032 18.92 34.14 -28.79
C CYS A 1032 18.33 35.14 -27.80
N LYS A 1033 18.03 36.34 -28.28
CA LYS A 1033 17.27 37.36 -27.54
C LYS A 1033 15.90 36.88 -27.07
N ASP A 1034 15.26 35.92 -27.73
CA ASP A 1034 13.94 35.39 -27.37
C ASP A 1034 13.95 34.66 -26.01
N SER A 1035 15.14 34.35 -25.49
CA SER A 1035 15.37 33.84 -24.13
C SER A 1035 15.46 34.94 -23.06
N LEU A 1036 15.50 36.21 -23.47
CA LEU A 1036 15.47 37.41 -22.63
C LEU A 1036 14.07 38.04 -22.69
N PHE A 1037 13.61 38.59 -21.57
CA PHE A 1037 12.29 39.21 -21.52
C PHE A 1037 12.21 40.42 -22.48
N MET A 1038 11.25 40.38 -23.41
CA MET A 1038 11.11 41.33 -24.52
C MET A 1038 12.41 41.55 -25.33
N GLY A 1039 13.26 40.52 -25.45
CA GLY A 1039 14.52 40.58 -26.20
C GLY A 1039 15.66 41.36 -25.53
N THR A 1040 15.41 42.06 -24.41
CA THR A 1040 16.34 43.05 -23.86
C THR A 1040 17.15 42.45 -22.69
N PRO A 1041 18.49 42.51 -22.72
CA PRO A 1041 19.29 42.03 -21.59
C PRO A 1041 19.13 42.92 -20.34
N PRO A 1042 19.20 42.35 -19.12
CA PRO A 1042 19.17 43.10 -17.87
C PRO A 1042 20.17 44.26 -17.85
N ARG A 1043 19.67 45.48 -17.61
CA ARG A 1043 20.49 46.70 -17.53
C ARG A 1043 21.11 46.83 -16.14
N GLY A 1044 22.33 47.39 -16.09
CA GLY A 1044 23.14 47.54 -14.86
C GLY A 1044 24.49 46.82 -14.95
N TYR A 1045 24.57 45.72 -15.69
CA TYR A 1045 25.81 44.99 -15.96
C TYR A 1045 26.63 45.67 -17.07
N LEU A 1046 27.39 46.71 -16.70
CA LEU A 1046 28.13 47.58 -17.63
C LEU A 1046 29.59 47.15 -17.90
N SER A 1047 30.08 46.05 -17.28
CA SER A 1047 31.47 45.62 -17.48
C SER A 1047 31.69 44.95 -18.84
N THR A 1048 32.71 45.42 -19.57
CA THR A 1048 33.14 44.86 -20.86
C THR A 1048 33.96 43.58 -20.74
N SER A 1049 34.35 43.16 -19.53
CA SER A 1049 35.05 41.88 -19.28
C SER A 1049 34.13 40.67 -19.38
N LEU A 1050 32.81 40.86 -19.16
CA LEU A 1050 31.83 39.79 -19.10
C LEU A 1050 31.49 39.26 -20.50
N LYS A 1051 31.42 37.94 -20.64
CA LYS A 1051 31.14 37.28 -21.93
C LYS A 1051 29.66 36.92 -22.06
N LYS A 1052 29.06 37.36 -23.16
CA LYS A 1052 27.69 37.03 -23.56
C LYS A 1052 27.71 35.75 -24.38
N ILE A 1053 27.27 34.65 -23.80
CA ILE A 1053 27.28 33.33 -24.43
C ILE A 1053 25.84 32.97 -24.82
N CYS A 1054 25.62 32.68 -26.11
CA CYS A 1054 24.36 32.09 -26.53
C CYS A 1054 24.47 30.57 -26.33
N GLN A 1055 23.73 30.03 -25.36
CA GLN A 1055 23.75 28.63 -24.96
C GLN A 1055 22.72 27.82 -25.74
N ARG A 1056 23.14 26.65 -26.22
CA ARG A 1056 22.42 25.96 -27.27
C ARG A 1056 22.81 24.45 -27.34
N TYR A 1057 21.89 23.58 -27.74
CA TYR A 1057 21.99 22.12 -27.97
C TYR A 1057 21.19 21.64 -29.26
N GLU A 1058 21.83 21.14 -30.36
CA GLU A 1058 21.37 20.65 -31.74
C GLU A 1058 20.97 21.55 -33.00
N ASN A 1059 21.70 22.60 -33.51
CA ASN A 1059 21.31 23.49 -34.70
C ASN A 1059 20.81 25.02 -34.64
N LYS A 1060 20.57 25.75 -33.51
CA LYS A 1060 19.76 27.01 -33.28
C LYS A 1060 19.88 27.45 -31.77
N PRO A 1061 19.28 28.49 -31.16
CA PRO A 1061 19.40 28.74 -29.68
C PRO A 1061 18.53 27.94 -28.67
N ARG A 1062 18.95 27.93 -27.38
CA ARG A 1062 18.17 27.45 -26.20
C ARG A 1062 18.02 28.49 -25.08
N TYR A 1063 19.10 29.12 -24.66
CA TYR A 1063 19.12 30.13 -23.60
C TYR A 1063 20.31 31.09 -23.76
N ALA A 1064 20.34 32.17 -22.97
CA ALA A 1064 21.43 33.13 -22.95
C ALA A 1064 22.13 33.12 -21.58
N THR A 1065 23.46 33.22 -21.54
CA THR A 1065 24.23 33.31 -20.29
C THR A 1065 25.20 34.48 -20.35
N LEU A 1066 25.25 35.28 -19.28
CA LEU A 1066 26.34 36.23 -19.05
C LEU A 1066 27.33 35.60 -18.07
N TYR A 1067 28.59 35.45 -18.50
CA TYR A 1067 29.64 34.73 -17.77
C TYR A 1067 30.80 35.65 -17.41
N ASP A 1068 31.35 35.50 -16.20
CA ASP A 1068 32.59 36.17 -15.78
C ASP A 1068 33.78 35.21 -15.97
N PRO A 1069 34.62 35.40 -17.01
CA PRO A 1069 35.76 34.53 -17.28
C PRO A 1069 36.95 34.75 -16.35
N GLN A 1070 36.92 35.72 -15.42
CA GLN A 1070 37.95 35.92 -14.40
C GLN A 1070 37.57 35.28 -13.06
N LYS A 1071 36.27 35.20 -12.76
CA LYS A 1071 35.73 34.50 -11.58
C LYS A 1071 35.22 33.09 -11.89
N HIS A 1072 35.30 32.67 -13.14
CA HIS A 1072 34.84 31.39 -13.69
C HIS A 1072 33.37 31.04 -13.41
N ILE A 1073 32.50 32.05 -13.23
CA ILE A 1073 31.11 31.86 -12.77
C ILE A 1073 30.09 32.51 -13.73
N PRO A 1074 28.95 31.85 -14.03
CA PRO A 1074 27.83 32.51 -14.71
C PRO A 1074 27.20 33.56 -13.77
N ILE A 1075 27.16 34.81 -14.23
CA ILE A 1075 26.54 35.93 -13.52
C ILE A 1075 25.01 35.87 -13.63
N TYR A 1076 24.49 35.47 -14.79
CA TYR A 1076 23.10 35.01 -14.93
C TYR A 1076 22.94 34.08 -16.14
N SER A 1077 21.89 33.25 -16.09
CA SER A 1077 21.33 32.57 -17.26
C SER A 1077 19.87 32.96 -17.41
N ALA A 1078 19.45 33.28 -18.63
CA ALA A 1078 18.10 33.69 -18.98
C ALA A 1078 17.55 32.77 -20.07
N TYR A 1079 16.39 32.17 -19.80
CA TYR A 1079 15.73 31.20 -20.66
C TYR A 1079 14.21 31.41 -20.63
N THR A 1080 13.55 31.14 -21.76
CA THR A 1080 12.09 31.05 -21.78
C THR A 1080 11.66 29.76 -21.07
N PHE A 1081 11.01 29.88 -19.91
CA PHE A 1081 10.49 28.72 -19.18
C PHE A 1081 9.49 27.93 -20.04
N LYS A 1082 9.58 26.60 -19.97
CA LYS A 1082 8.66 25.66 -20.62
C LYS A 1082 8.28 24.61 -19.59
N LYS A 1083 6.98 24.29 -19.48
CA LYS A 1083 6.51 23.24 -18.56
C LYS A 1083 7.19 21.91 -18.90
N SER A 1084 7.69 21.23 -17.87
CA SER A 1084 8.16 19.85 -17.90
C SER A 1084 7.52 19.06 -16.75
N ASP A 1085 7.63 17.75 -16.86
CA ASP A 1085 7.11 16.69 -15.99
C ASP A 1085 7.95 16.42 -14.73
N GLY A 1086 9.00 17.20 -14.49
CA GLY A 1086 9.75 17.20 -13.22
C GLY A 1086 10.83 16.12 -13.07
N GLU A 1087 10.98 15.20 -14.03
CA GLU A 1087 12.07 14.22 -14.02
C GLU A 1087 13.46 14.89 -13.98
N LYS A 1088 14.20 14.72 -12.88
CA LYS A 1088 15.66 14.91 -12.89
C LYS A 1088 16.33 13.68 -13.49
N ARG A 1089 16.67 13.74 -14.78
CA ARG A 1089 17.48 12.72 -15.45
C ARG A 1089 18.93 12.81 -14.96
N VAL A 1090 19.43 11.74 -14.36
CA VAL A 1090 20.75 11.71 -13.69
C VAL A 1090 21.89 11.39 -14.66
N ASP A 1091 21.60 10.62 -15.72
CA ASP A 1091 22.63 10.04 -16.61
C ASP A 1091 22.88 10.83 -17.90
N PHE A 1092 23.09 12.14 -17.80
CA PHE A 1092 23.59 12.96 -18.93
C PHE A 1092 25.02 13.45 -18.65
N PRO A 1093 25.98 13.24 -19.57
CA PRO A 1093 27.35 13.71 -19.39
C PRO A 1093 27.39 15.25 -19.42
N TRP A 1094 28.17 15.83 -18.51
CA TRP A 1094 28.39 17.28 -18.46
C TRP A 1094 29.08 17.76 -19.74
N MET A 1095 28.41 18.67 -20.45
CA MET A 1095 28.96 19.34 -21.63
C MET A 1095 29.80 20.54 -21.19
N TYR A 1096 30.92 20.76 -21.88
CA TYR A 1096 31.69 22.01 -21.80
C TYR A 1096 31.49 22.81 -23.09
N GLU A 1097 31.45 24.14 -22.97
CA GLU A 1097 31.56 25.02 -24.14
C GLU A 1097 33.05 25.09 -24.55
N PRO A 1098 33.40 24.86 -25.83
CA PRO A 1098 34.80 24.77 -26.30
C PRO A 1098 35.48 26.12 -26.58
#